data_AF-A0AAJ8MVJ6-F1
#
_entry.id   AF-A0AAJ8MVJ6-F1
#
_cell.length_a   1.000
_cell.length_b   1.000
_cell.length_c   1.000
_cell.angle_alpha   90.00
_cell.angle_beta   90.00
_cell.angle_gamma   90.00
#
_symmetry.space_group_name_H-M   'P 1'
#
loop_
_entity.id
_entity.type
_entity.pdbx_description
1 polymer ?
#
loop_
_entity_poly.entity_id
_entity_poly.type
_entity_poly.pdbx_seq_one_letter_code
_entity_poly.pdbx_strand_id
1 'polypeptide(L)'
;MSSPRRRSKMPSNQGRGLSEPMLPLHLALGWIIVRVFPLNDDCQPLPVYSPLFTANILRIVAREVLEVASRPATFAALQSELDLHIRAESSEILKRNNKKRSRGQVVEEELESAERFQSWIAEFGERFKDVAEGCAFLDRLEKELRDRLNYSDDDEPTELPEPIERHSPLGVFSRKLLNTLRKLSFDETGHLAREVARWCGTDMGGPSKPVNMWSLDRKSGMEDTLDKRIQAMQDYQTANASGDYSNSLASLRRFYDYQFPSAGRGQHQHALLNIASFHFSTGGLDSARSAVDEAIRVARTAGDQECLEHCLSLSQRIITETKSVAFSSTETIRIHQGPIPTTRLAESSTPMDELWSVKAALDLGEPVHVAFRRVHSALGKEIQVEQSNGEEEQRAPKQWRTGQKLDMAAWHATQAGLWGMLAELHEVLALDDLTPWDDGRLTVILARAQRKAERAEYDDALAILLDLINLQGMTISAFHRWARVVWSLLERRAKMHDDTECQAYLSSLQPPKASFTQLGPGGPPRETGHPPPVDLESTAGSIQSTAKGGKTFSRQITLVQEEIRSSLRKASKLQSSSTPAHIILPHVFSAVQLSSELALWGMYRFGVVVMCEVLLSMEGMGMASKVIREIEQIWDQVLGSDDQEVIARGALCLGKAKLELALDAELADLLKEATNHIKQSLICATKLESRSLVMESTTLLSLISSLQEGDGETRDEMAERYVMAKMGEEGLSSQARFDLARKAAEIVKIVGVRVAEGWK
;
A
#
# COMPACT_ATOMS: atom_id res chain seq x y z
N MET A 1 -22.49 16.10 -40.57
CA MET A 1 -22.17 17.47 -40.10
C MET A 1 -21.67 17.35 -38.69
N SER A 2 -20.35 17.41 -38.55
CA SER A 2 -19.61 17.01 -37.36
C SER A 2 -19.25 18.26 -36.57
N SER A 3 -19.74 18.35 -35.33
CA SER A 3 -19.42 19.41 -34.39
C SER A 3 -17.97 19.30 -33.89
N PRO A 4 -17.25 20.41 -33.71
CA PRO A 4 -15.85 20.40 -33.32
C PRO A 4 -15.71 20.17 -31.82
N ARG A 5 -14.99 19.10 -31.42
CA ARG A 5 -14.64 18.85 -30.02
C ARG A 5 -13.63 19.90 -29.53
N ARG A 6 -13.95 20.46 -28.36
CA ARG A 6 -13.10 21.38 -27.58
C ARG A 6 -11.72 20.76 -27.33
N ARG A 7 -10.66 21.53 -27.62
CA ARG A 7 -9.29 21.26 -27.18
C ARG A 7 -9.21 21.40 -25.65
N SER A 8 -9.07 20.30 -24.93
CA SER A 8 -8.55 20.30 -23.56
C SER A 8 -7.03 20.45 -23.62
N LYS A 9 -6.50 21.35 -22.80
CA LYS A 9 -5.05 21.52 -22.59
C LYS A 9 -4.49 20.24 -21.96
N MET A 10 -3.48 19.65 -22.58
CA MET A 10 -2.65 18.61 -21.98
C MET A 10 -1.89 19.20 -20.78
N PRO A 11 -1.81 18.49 -19.63
CA PRO A 11 -0.87 18.85 -18.57
C PRO A 11 0.55 18.51 -19.00
N SER A 12 1.50 19.37 -18.66
CA SER A 12 2.93 19.20 -18.91
C SER A 12 3.48 18.03 -18.08
N ASN A 13 3.84 16.93 -18.74
CA ASN A 13 4.57 15.83 -18.13
C ASN A 13 6.01 16.25 -17.83
N GLN A 14 6.43 16.08 -16.58
CA GLN A 14 7.84 15.98 -16.19
C GLN A 14 8.18 14.50 -16.04
N GLY A 15 8.94 13.98 -16.98
CA GLY A 15 9.51 12.62 -16.98
C GLY A 15 10.80 12.65 -17.80
N ARG A 16 11.88 12.07 -17.27
CA ARG A 16 13.25 12.18 -17.78
C ARG A 16 13.41 11.64 -19.21
N GLY A 17 13.51 12.57 -20.16
CA GLY A 17 14.46 12.55 -21.26
C GLY A 17 15.20 13.89 -21.21
N LEU A 18 16.32 14.05 -21.92
CA LEU A 18 16.81 15.40 -22.21
C LEU A 18 15.67 16.12 -22.94
N SER A 19 14.90 16.90 -22.19
CA SER A 19 13.77 17.62 -22.72
C SER A 19 14.34 18.59 -23.76
N GLU A 20 13.85 18.51 -25.00
CA GLU A 20 14.07 19.52 -26.04
C GLU A 20 14.13 20.97 -25.51
N PRO A 21 13.33 21.41 -24.50
CA PRO A 21 13.45 22.75 -23.92
C PRO A 21 14.77 23.09 -23.20
N MET A 22 15.63 22.13 -22.86
CA MET A 22 16.92 22.38 -22.19
C MET A 22 18.13 22.35 -23.14
N LEU A 23 17.94 21.94 -24.40
CA LEU A 23 19.02 21.85 -25.38
C LEU A 23 19.69 23.22 -25.66
N PRO A 24 18.96 24.35 -25.76
CA PRO A 24 19.58 25.68 -25.87
C PRO A 24 20.50 26.03 -24.68
N LEU A 25 20.09 25.68 -23.46
CA LEU A 25 20.91 25.86 -22.26
C LEU A 25 22.15 24.98 -22.31
N HIS A 26 22.02 23.70 -22.70
CA HIS A 26 23.17 22.80 -22.84
C HIS A 26 24.19 23.28 -23.88
N LEU A 27 23.73 23.89 -24.99
CA LEU A 27 24.62 24.50 -25.99
C LEU A 27 25.36 25.71 -25.43
N ALA A 28 24.67 26.58 -24.68
CA ALA A 28 25.30 27.71 -24.01
C ALA A 28 26.33 27.25 -22.97
N LEU A 29 26.04 26.19 -22.21
CA LEU A 29 26.98 25.58 -21.27
C LEU A 29 28.18 24.94 -21.97
N GLY A 30 27.96 24.25 -23.10
CA GLY A 30 29.03 23.74 -23.95
C GLY A 30 29.94 24.87 -24.47
N TRP A 31 29.36 25.99 -24.90
CA TRP A 31 30.11 27.18 -25.31
C TRP A 31 30.93 27.79 -24.17
N ILE A 32 30.37 27.87 -22.96
CA ILE A 32 31.10 28.34 -21.78
C ILE A 32 32.31 27.43 -21.51
N ILE A 33 32.15 26.11 -21.60
CA ILE A 33 33.26 25.16 -21.42
C ILE A 33 34.38 25.41 -22.45
N VAL A 34 34.02 25.67 -23.71
CA VAL A 34 34.98 26.01 -24.78
C VAL A 34 35.70 27.34 -24.54
N ARG A 35 35.08 28.30 -23.84
CA ARG A 35 35.71 29.59 -23.52
C ARG A 35 36.58 29.54 -22.26
N VAL A 36 36.20 28.74 -21.26
CA VAL A 36 36.92 28.64 -19.97
C VAL A 36 38.30 28.02 -20.12
N PHE A 37 38.45 27.08 -21.05
CA PHE A 37 39.74 26.59 -21.48
C PHE A 37 39.98 27.21 -22.86
N PRO A 38 41.01 28.02 -23.14
CA PRO A 38 41.45 28.38 -24.50
C PRO A 38 42.50 27.40 -25.05
N LEU A 39 42.58 27.18 -26.38
CA LEU A 39 43.65 26.40 -27.04
C LEU A 39 44.38 27.32 -28.01
N ASN A 40 45.69 27.14 -28.13
CA ASN A 40 46.51 27.67 -29.22
C ASN A 40 46.16 27.03 -30.59
N ASP A 41 46.67 27.60 -31.68
CA ASP A 41 46.61 27.03 -33.04
C ASP A 41 47.14 25.58 -33.12
N ASP A 42 48.07 25.21 -32.22
CA ASP A 42 48.61 23.85 -32.07
C ASP A 42 47.78 22.94 -31.14
N CYS A 43 46.55 23.33 -30.80
CA CYS A 43 45.62 22.62 -29.89
C CYS A 43 46.14 22.41 -28.45
N GLN A 44 47.08 23.25 -27.99
CA GLN A 44 47.62 23.18 -26.62
C GLN A 44 46.85 24.09 -25.65
N PRO A 45 46.57 23.65 -24.40
CA PRO A 45 45.83 24.45 -23.44
C PRO A 45 46.62 25.66 -22.97
N LEU A 46 46.01 26.84 -23.07
CA LEU A 46 46.62 28.08 -22.60
C LEU A 46 46.11 28.47 -21.20
N PRO A 47 47.01 28.75 -20.23
CA PRO A 47 46.63 29.23 -18.91
C PRO A 47 46.34 30.74 -18.93
N VAL A 48 45.30 31.16 -19.65
CA VAL A 48 44.86 32.57 -19.73
C VAL A 48 44.18 33.02 -18.43
N TYR A 49 43.35 32.14 -17.83
CA TYR A 49 42.52 32.46 -16.69
C TYR A 49 43.07 31.91 -15.36
N SER A 50 42.75 32.59 -14.26
CA SER A 50 43.06 32.14 -12.90
C SER A 50 42.37 30.82 -12.56
N PRO A 51 43.02 29.88 -11.84
CA PRO A 51 42.39 28.62 -11.44
C PRO A 51 41.16 28.83 -10.55
N LEU A 52 41.14 29.91 -9.74
CA LEU A 52 39.98 30.27 -8.93
C LEU A 52 38.78 30.69 -9.78
N PHE A 53 39.04 31.43 -10.86
CA PHE A 53 38.01 31.82 -11.82
C PHE A 53 37.47 30.60 -12.57
N THR A 54 38.34 29.76 -13.11
CA THR A 54 37.96 28.49 -13.76
C THR A 54 37.11 27.62 -12.85
N ALA A 55 37.49 27.46 -11.57
CA ALA A 55 36.69 26.70 -10.61
C ALA A 55 35.31 27.31 -10.34
N ASN A 56 35.19 28.64 -10.28
CA ASN A 56 33.91 29.32 -10.07
C ASN A 56 32.98 29.17 -11.28
N ILE A 57 33.49 29.31 -12.50
CA ILE A 57 32.69 29.10 -13.71
C ILE A 57 32.28 27.63 -13.85
N LEU A 58 33.18 26.69 -13.59
CA LEU A 58 32.86 25.27 -13.62
C LEU A 58 31.86 24.86 -12.54
N ARG A 59 31.81 25.54 -11.38
CA ARG A 59 30.74 25.35 -10.38
C ARG A 59 29.39 25.80 -10.90
N ILE A 60 29.31 26.91 -11.63
CA ILE A 60 28.07 27.35 -12.29
C ILE A 60 27.62 26.31 -13.31
N VAL A 61 28.54 25.82 -14.15
CA VAL A 61 28.23 24.77 -15.14
C VAL A 61 27.81 23.47 -14.44
N ALA A 62 28.53 23.04 -13.40
CA ALA A 62 28.20 21.83 -12.65
C ALA A 62 26.84 21.93 -11.92
N ARG A 63 26.49 23.11 -11.40
CA ARG A 63 25.18 23.37 -10.79
C ARG A 63 24.06 23.14 -11.82
N GLU A 64 24.17 23.75 -12.99
CA GLU A 64 23.12 23.62 -14.02
C GLU A 64 23.08 22.23 -14.68
N VAL A 65 24.19 21.48 -14.69
CA VAL A 65 24.27 20.12 -15.27
C VAL A 65 23.88 19.03 -14.27
N LEU A 66 24.21 19.18 -12.98
CA LEU A 66 24.11 18.11 -11.98
C LEU A 66 23.04 18.38 -10.90
N GLU A 67 22.76 19.63 -10.55
CA GLU A 67 21.74 19.95 -9.55
C GLU A 67 20.38 20.13 -10.23
N VAL A 68 19.39 19.38 -9.75
CA VAL A 68 18.00 19.46 -10.25
C VAL A 68 17.35 20.70 -9.66
N ALA A 69 17.67 21.88 -10.19
CA ALA A 69 16.92 23.09 -9.87
C ALA A 69 15.48 22.97 -10.42
N SER A 70 14.49 23.47 -9.67
CA SER A 70 13.07 23.41 -10.05
C SER A 70 12.74 24.22 -11.31
N ARG A 71 13.65 25.08 -11.79
CA ARG A 71 13.58 25.84 -13.04
C ARG A 71 14.97 25.97 -13.68
N PRO A 72 15.14 25.72 -14.99
CA PRO A 72 16.40 25.97 -15.68
C PRO A 72 16.77 27.46 -15.69
N ALA A 73 18.08 27.76 -15.70
CA ALA A 73 18.56 29.13 -15.89
C ALA A 73 18.06 29.73 -17.22
N THR A 74 17.52 30.96 -17.15
CA THR A 74 17.16 31.74 -18.33
C THR A 74 18.41 32.43 -18.90
N PHE A 75 18.38 32.77 -20.20
CA PHE A 75 19.48 33.48 -20.88
C PHE A 75 19.97 34.71 -20.09
N ALA A 76 19.04 35.55 -19.62
CA ALA A 76 19.36 36.74 -18.85
C ALA A 76 19.95 36.45 -17.46
N ALA A 77 19.49 35.39 -16.78
CA ALA A 77 20.02 34.99 -15.48
C ALA A 77 21.46 34.49 -15.61
N LEU A 78 21.71 33.59 -16.56
CA LEU A 78 23.03 33.04 -16.84
C LEU A 78 24.02 34.13 -17.28
N GLN A 79 23.58 35.06 -18.12
CA GLN A 79 24.38 36.21 -18.54
C GLN A 79 24.78 37.10 -17.36
N SER A 80 23.83 37.42 -16.47
CA SER A 80 24.08 38.31 -15.33
C SER A 80 25.08 37.75 -14.32
N GLU A 81 25.04 36.42 -14.10
CA GLU A 81 25.91 35.72 -13.17
C GLU A 81 27.33 35.58 -13.73
N LEU A 82 27.46 35.21 -15.01
CA LEU A 82 28.75 35.06 -15.68
C LEU A 82 29.46 36.40 -15.89
N ASP A 83 28.74 37.45 -16.29
CA ASP A 83 29.33 38.76 -16.56
C ASP A 83 29.99 39.35 -15.30
N LEU A 84 29.47 39.06 -14.10
CA LEU A 84 30.09 39.48 -12.84
C LEU A 84 31.48 38.85 -12.65
N HIS A 85 31.59 37.54 -12.89
CA HIS A 85 32.86 36.81 -12.78
C HIS A 85 33.85 37.24 -13.89
N ILE A 86 33.38 37.43 -15.12
CA ILE A 86 34.22 37.84 -16.26
C ILE A 86 34.74 39.27 -16.08
N ARG A 87 33.96 40.20 -15.52
CA ARG A 87 34.42 41.56 -15.18
C ARG A 87 35.49 41.55 -14.10
N ALA A 88 35.33 40.72 -13.08
CA ALA A 88 36.32 40.58 -12.02
C ALA A 88 37.66 40.07 -12.59
N GLU A 89 37.63 38.98 -13.36
CA GLU A 89 38.84 38.38 -13.92
C GLU A 89 39.51 39.25 -15.00
N SER A 90 38.74 39.90 -15.89
CA SER A 90 39.33 40.83 -16.89
C SER A 90 40.03 42.02 -16.23
N SER A 91 39.51 42.52 -15.09
CA SER A 91 40.18 43.56 -14.30
C SER A 91 41.48 43.07 -13.65
N GLU A 92 41.56 41.80 -13.27
CA GLU A 92 42.78 41.18 -12.73
C GLU A 92 43.81 40.89 -13.82
N ILE A 93 43.37 40.37 -14.96
CA ILE A 93 44.22 40.13 -16.13
C ILE A 93 44.81 41.46 -16.62
N LEU A 94 44.02 42.53 -16.68
CA LEU A 94 44.51 43.87 -17.03
C LEU A 94 45.62 44.35 -16.07
N LYS A 95 45.47 44.13 -14.76
CA LYS A 95 46.52 44.45 -13.78
C LYS A 95 47.77 43.59 -13.96
N ARG A 96 47.62 42.29 -14.24
CA ARG A 96 48.74 41.36 -14.48
C ARG A 96 49.48 41.69 -15.77
N ASN A 97 48.78 41.99 -16.85
CA ASN A 97 49.36 42.32 -18.14
C ASN A 97 50.00 43.72 -18.13
N ASN A 98 49.41 44.71 -17.46
CA ASN A 98 50.08 46.01 -17.26
C ASN A 98 51.37 45.89 -16.44
N LYS A 99 51.44 44.92 -15.50
CA LYS A 99 52.66 44.59 -14.76
C LYS A 99 53.69 43.83 -15.62
N LYS A 100 53.27 43.05 -16.62
CA LYS A 100 54.16 42.43 -17.61
C LYS A 100 54.69 43.47 -18.62
N ARG A 101 53.82 44.36 -19.10
CA ARG A 101 54.17 45.51 -19.97
C ARG A 101 55.17 46.45 -19.29
N SER A 102 54.99 46.76 -18.01
CA SER A 102 55.95 47.58 -17.26
C SER A 102 57.30 46.91 -16.99
N ARG A 103 57.39 45.58 -17.19
CA ARG A 103 58.62 44.79 -17.13
C ARG A 103 59.25 44.55 -18.51
N GLY A 104 58.68 45.09 -19.59
CA GLY A 104 59.19 44.94 -20.96
C GLY A 104 58.95 43.57 -21.61
N GLN A 105 58.04 42.74 -21.06
CA GLN A 105 57.67 41.44 -21.64
C GLN A 105 56.56 41.61 -22.70
N VAL A 106 56.69 40.94 -23.84
CA VAL A 106 55.66 40.89 -24.88
C VAL A 106 54.48 40.08 -24.35
N VAL A 107 53.28 40.63 -24.47
CA VAL A 107 52.03 39.98 -24.09
C VAL A 107 51.46 39.30 -25.34
N GLU A 108 51.13 38.02 -25.26
CA GLU A 108 50.53 37.25 -26.36
C GLU A 108 49.14 37.78 -26.72
N GLU A 109 48.75 37.72 -28.00
CA GLU A 109 47.50 38.29 -28.55
C GLU A 109 46.24 37.78 -27.82
N GLU A 110 46.25 36.52 -27.39
CA GLU A 110 45.15 35.91 -26.64
C GLU A 110 44.99 36.51 -25.24
N LEU A 111 46.10 36.83 -24.56
CA LEU A 111 46.09 37.53 -23.28
C LEU A 111 45.63 38.99 -23.44
N GLU A 112 45.87 39.62 -24.58
CA GLU A 112 45.38 40.97 -24.89
C GLU A 112 43.88 40.98 -25.19
N SER A 113 43.38 39.93 -25.86
CA SER A 113 41.94 39.74 -26.10
C SER A 113 41.15 39.58 -24.79
N ALA A 114 41.74 38.89 -23.81
CA ALA A 114 41.15 38.64 -22.49
C ALA A 114 41.14 39.88 -21.57
N GLU A 115 41.88 40.95 -21.90
CA GLU A 115 41.82 42.24 -21.20
C GLU A 115 40.53 43.00 -21.47
N ARG A 116 39.92 42.78 -22.64
CA ARG A 116 38.70 43.47 -23.04
C ARG A 116 37.49 42.71 -22.52
N PHE A 117 36.68 43.35 -21.68
CA PHE A 117 35.43 42.74 -21.23
C PHE A 117 34.52 42.44 -22.44
N GLN A 118 34.21 41.15 -22.61
CA GLN A 118 33.25 40.64 -23.58
C GLN A 118 32.26 39.74 -22.84
N SER A 119 30.96 39.97 -23.04
CA SER A 119 29.93 39.10 -22.47
C SER A 119 29.81 37.83 -23.34
N TRP A 120 30.25 36.70 -22.80
CA TRP A 120 30.31 35.42 -23.54
C TRP A 120 28.94 34.93 -23.98
N ILE A 121 27.89 35.18 -23.18
CA ILE A 121 26.51 34.80 -23.48
C ILE A 121 25.84 35.79 -24.44
N ALA A 122 26.18 37.08 -24.37
CA ALA A 122 25.72 38.04 -25.38
C ALA A 122 26.27 37.68 -26.77
N GLU A 123 27.56 37.34 -26.85
CA GLU A 123 28.18 36.89 -28.10
C GLU A 123 27.50 35.63 -28.63
N PHE A 124 27.21 34.66 -27.75
CA PHE A 124 26.45 33.47 -28.11
C PHE A 124 25.11 33.85 -28.75
N GLY A 125 24.33 34.75 -28.14
CA GLY A 125 23.04 35.19 -28.68
C GLY A 125 23.13 35.91 -30.04
N GLU A 126 24.19 36.69 -30.27
CA GLU A 126 24.41 37.39 -31.54
C GLU A 126 24.60 36.44 -32.73
N ARG A 127 25.24 35.27 -32.52
CA ARG A 127 25.48 34.25 -33.57
C ARG A 127 24.21 33.58 -34.08
N PHE A 128 23.10 33.68 -33.35
CA PHE A 128 21.81 33.09 -33.72
C PHE A 128 20.82 34.11 -34.30
N LYS A 129 21.29 35.32 -34.64
CA LYS A 129 20.48 36.31 -35.37
C LYS A 129 20.17 35.89 -36.81
N ASP A 130 21.10 35.18 -37.45
CA ASP A 130 20.87 34.53 -38.73
C ASP A 130 20.89 33.01 -38.55
N VAL A 131 19.96 32.32 -39.21
CA VAL A 131 19.84 30.86 -39.15
C VAL A 131 21.05 30.19 -39.81
N ALA A 132 21.59 30.78 -40.89
CA ALA A 132 22.77 30.26 -41.55
C ALA A 132 24.03 30.37 -40.66
N GLU A 133 24.19 31.50 -39.97
CA GLU A 133 25.26 31.72 -38.99
C GLU A 133 25.12 30.80 -37.77
N GLY A 134 23.89 30.59 -37.30
CA GLY A 134 23.57 29.69 -36.19
C GLY A 134 23.89 28.22 -36.52
N CYS A 135 23.54 27.74 -37.71
CA CYS A 135 23.92 26.39 -38.16
C CYS A 135 25.45 26.24 -38.26
N ALA A 136 26.13 27.21 -38.88
CA ALA A 136 27.60 27.19 -38.98
C ALA A 136 28.29 27.32 -37.61
N PHE A 137 27.63 27.92 -36.61
CA PHE A 137 28.12 27.96 -35.23
C PHE A 137 27.98 26.61 -34.54
N LEU A 138 26.87 25.88 -34.74
CA LEU A 138 26.67 24.55 -34.16
C LEU A 138 27.72 23.54 -34.67
N ASP A 139 28.02 23.57 -35.97
CA ASP A 139 29.06 22.71 -36.57
C ASP A 139 30.46 23.04 -36.03
N ARG A 140 30.73 24.34 -35.77
CA ARG A 140 32.00 24.79 -35.16
C ARG A 140 32.10 24.40 -33.69
N LEU A 141 31.02 24.56 -32.94
CA LEU A 141 30.96 24.19 -31.52
C LEU A 141 31.18 22.69 -31.33
N GLU A 142 30.68 21.84 -32.25
CA GLU A 142 30.97 20.41 -32.24
C GLU A 142 32.48 20.15 -32.34
N LYS A 143 33.15 20.79 -33.31
CA LYS A 143 34.60 20.64 -33.53
C LYS A 143 35.40 21.15 -32.33
N GLU A 144 35.08 22.34 -31.83
CA GLU A 144 35.78 22.94 -30.68
C GLU A 144 35.62 22.11 -29.40
N LEU A 145 34.42 21.57 -29.13
CA LEU A 145 34.20 20.65 -27.99
C LEU A 145 34.95 19.33 -28.15
N ARG A 146 35.07 18.81 -29.38
CA ARG A 146 35.84 17.59 -29.69
C ARG A 146 37.32 17.77 -29.34
N ASP A 147 37.89 18.91 -29.73
CA ASP A 147 39.31 19.21 -29.54
C ASP A 147 39.66 19.36 -28.04
N ARG A 148 38.72 19.81 -27.18
CA ARG A 148 38.90 19.87 -25.71
C ARG A 148 38.84 18.53 -24.99
N LEU A 149 38.08 17.59 -25.55
CA LEU A 149 37.97 16.23 -25.03
C LEU A 149 39.06 15.31 -25.62
N ASN A 150 39.95 15.86 -26.46
CA ASN A 150 41.06 15.17 -27.13
C ASN A 150 40.61 13.89 -27.86
N TYR A 151 39.55 14.00 -28.65
CA TYR A 151 38.92 12.88 -29.36
C TYR A 151 39.72 12.50 -30.63
N SER A 152 40.97 12.03 -30.48
CA SER A 152 41.63 11.22 -31.51
C SER A 152 40.89 9.88 -31.59
N ASP A 153 40.63 9.39 -32.80
CA ASP A 153 40.00 8.08 -33.00
C ASP A 153 40.95 6.91 -32.67
N ASP A 154 42.21 7.20 -32.33
CA ASP A 154 43.24 6.25 -31.87
C ASP A 154 43.56 6.47 -30.38
N ASP A 155 43.55 5.37 -29.62
CA ASP A 155 43.85 5.25 -28.18
C ASP A 155 45.33 5.52 -27.82
N GLU A 156 46.04 6.39 -28.56
CA GLU A 156 47.40 6.78 -28.19
C GLU A 156 47.37 7.89 -27.13
N PRO A 157 47.92 7.65 -25.92
CA PRO A 157 47.97 8.66 -24.88
C PRO A 157 48.88 9.79 -25.34
N THR A 158 48.30 10.94 -25.64
CA THR A 158 49.06 12.17 -25.90
C THR A 158 49.80 12.55 -24.61
N GLU A 159 51.04 13.01 -24.72
CA GLU A 159 51.96 13.26 -23.59
C GLU A 159 51.53 14.39 -22.62
N LEU A 160 50.35 15.00 -22.83
CA LEU A 160 49.88 16.19 -22.11
C LEU A 160 48.53 15.93 -21.42
N PRO A 161 48.33 16.43 -20.19
CA PRO A 161 47.11 16.20 -19.44
C PRO A 161 45.89 16.86 -20.11
N GLU A 162 44.83 16.08 -20.28
CA GLU A 162 43.56 16.55 -20.86
C GLU A 162 42.99 17.72 -20.01
N PRO A 163 42.51 18.82 -20.63
CA PRO A 163 41.88 19.92 -19.90
C PRO A 163 40.62 19.49 -19.13
N ILE A 164 39.90 18.48 -19.64
CA ILE A 164 38.70 17.91 -19.03
C ILE A 164 38.80 16.39 -19.10
N GLU A 165 38.74 15.73 -17.94
CA GLU A 165 38.74 14.28 -17.86
C GLU A 165 37.47 13.69 -18.48
N ARG A 166 37.62 12.71 -19.39
CA ARG A 166 36.51 12.05 -20.11
C ARG A 166 35.46 11.41 -19.20
N HIS A 167 35.89 10.87 -18.05
CA HIS A 167 35.04 10.18 -17.09
C HIS A 167 34.41 11.12 -16.05
N SER A 168 34.86 12.38 -16.00
CA SER A 168 34.24 13.37 -15.13
C SER A 168 32.78 13.61 -15.54
N PRO A 169 31.89 14.03 -14.62
CA PRO A 169 30.51 14.35 -14.96
C PRO A 169 30.37 15.39 -16.09
N LEU A 170 31.31 16.35 -16.17
CA LEU A 170 31.39 17.34 -17.26
C LEU A 170 31.87 16.70 -18.57
N GLY A 171 32.84 15.77 -18.52
CA GLY A 171 33.26 14.99 -19.68
C GLY A 171 32.13 14.11 -20.25
N VAL A 172 31.35 13.46 -19.38
CA VAL A 172 30.17 12.68 -19.77
C VAL A 172 29.09 13.59 -20.37
N PHE A 173 28.87 14.79 -19.82
CA PHE A 173 27.96 15.79 -20.38
C PHE A 173 28.39 16.24 -21.77
N SER A 174 29.63 16.71 -21.94
CA SER A 174 30.17 17.18 -23.22
C SER A 174 30.14 16.07 -24.28
N ARG A 175 30.42 14.82 -23.90
CA ARG A 175 30.31 13.65 -24.79
C ARG A 175 28.86 13.36 -25.21
N LYS A 176 27.88 13.50 -24.30
CA LYS A 176 26.46 13.37 -24.65
C LYS A 176 26.04 14.47 -25.62
N LEU A 177 26.43 15.73 -25.35
CA LEU A 177 26.14 16.88 -26.21
C LEU A 177 26.74 16.72 -27.62
N LEU A 178 27.99 16.25 -27.72
CA LEU A 178 28.67 15.96 -28.98
C LEU A 178 27.93 14.86 -29.77
N ASN A 179 27.52 13.78 -29.10
CA ASN A 179 26.77 12.70 -29.72
C ASN A 179 25.36 13.12 -30.18
N THR A 180 24.74 14.09 -29.51
CA THR A 180 23.49 14.68 -30.00
C THR A 180 23.73 15.55 -31.22
N LEU A 181 24.73 16.45 -31.20
CA LEU A 181 25.04 17.34 -32.33
C LEU A 181 25.37 16.56 -33.62
N ARG A 182 26.17 15.49 -33.52
CA ARG A 182 26.53 14.62 -34.67
C ARG A 182 25.36 13.91 -35.33
N LYS A 183 24.27 13.72 -34.60
CA LYS A 183 23.09 12.99 -35.07
C LYS A 183 22.03 13.90 -35.66
N LEU A 184 22.18 15.22 -35.53
CA LEU A 184 21.23 16.17 -36.09
C LEU A 184 21.34 16.18 -37.61
N SER A 185 20.19 16.01 -38.27
CA SER A 185 20.03 16.29 -39.69
C SER A 185 20.00 17.80 -39.94
N PHE A 186 20.23 18.22 -41.18
CA PHE A 186 20.23 19.64 -41.56
C PHE A 186 18.93 20.38 -41.19
N ASP A 187 17.78 19.71 -41.34
CA ASP A 187 16.48 20.28 -40.97
C ASP A 187 16.32 20.43 -39.45
N GLU A 188 16.87 19.48 -38.66
CA GLU A 188 16.89 19.52 -37.20
C GLU A 188 17.85 20.60 -36.67
N THR A 189 19.04 20.75 -37.27
CA THR A 189 20.00 21.82 -36.95
C THR A 189 19.38 23.20 -37.21
N GLY A 190 18.65 23.36 -38.32
CA GLY A 190 17.92 24.58 -38.64
C GLY A 190 16.74 24.85 -37.69
N HIS A 191 16.11 23.82 -37.13
CA HIS A 191 15.08 23.97 -36.08
C HIS A 191 15.70 24.39 -34.76
N LEU A 192 16.76 23.71 -34.34
CA LEU A 192 17.51 24.00 -33.12
C LEU A 192 18.05 25.42 -33.10
N ALA A 193 18.62 25.90 -34.21
CA ALA A 193 19.08 27.29 -34.33
C ALA A 193 17.95 28.31 -34.06
N ARG A 194 16.72 28.03 -34.51
CA ARG A 194 15.55 28.89 -34.24
C ARG A 194 15.08 28.81 -32.79
N GLU A 195 15.17 27.64 -32.15
CA GLU A 195 14.85 27.49 -30.73
C GLU A 195 15.85 28.20 -29.83
N VAL A 196 17.15 28.15 -30.17
CA VAL A 196 18.19 28.93 -29.48
C VAL A 196 17.97 30.43 -29.67
N ALA A 197 17.65 30.88 -30.89
CA ALA A 197 17.32 32.29 -31.14
C ALA A 197 16.13 32.78 -30.29
N ARG A 198 15.09 31.95 -30.13
CA ARG A 198 13.95 32.23 -29.22
C ARG A 198 14.38 32.29 -27.76
N TRP A 199 15.24 31.38 -27.32
CA TRP A 199 15.77 31.38 -25.95
C TRP A 199 16.62 32.62 -25.65
N CYS A 200 17.37 33.11 -26.64
CA CYS A 200 18.15 34.35 -26.58
C CYS A 200 17.31 35.64 -26.69
N GLY A 201 16.00 35.53 -26.99
CA GLY A 201 15.12 36.69 -27.18
C GLY A 201 15.30 37.43 -28.51
N THR A 202 16.06 36.85 -29.45
CA THR A 202 16.24 37.35 -30.82
C THR A 202 15.23 36.66 -31.73
N ASP A 203 14.00 37.17 -31.76
CA ASP A 203 12.88 36.48 -32.42
C ASP A 203 12.97 36.58 -33.95
N MET A 204 13.25 35.45 -34.62
CA MET A 204 13.13 35.32 -36.07
C MET A 204 11.68 34.94 -36.40
N GLY A 205 10.90 35.90 -36.88
CA GLY A 205 9.50 35.74 -37.22
C GLY A 205 9.27 34.60 -38.22
N GLY A 206 8.69 33.49 -37.75
CA GLY A 206 8.24 32.38 -38.58
C GLY A 206 7.51 31.31 -37.76
N PRO A 207 6.38 30.76 -38.26
CA PRO A 207 5.68 29.70 -37.54
C PRO A 207 6.56 28.45 -37.48
N SER A 208 6.98 28.09 -36.27
CA SER A 208 7.46 26.75 -35.96
C SER A 208 6.31 25.79 -36.23
N LYS A 209 6.30 25.14 -37.39
CA LYS A 209 5.53 23.91 -37.52
C LYS A 209 6.20 22.93 -36.56
N PRO A 210 5.52 22.41 -35.52
CA PRO A 210 6.04 21.27 -34.79
C PRO A 210 6.20 20.19 -35.86
N VAL A 211 7.45 19.84 -36.17
CA VAL A 211 7.70 18.68 -37.01
C VAL A 211 7.15 17.53 -36.19
N ASN A 212 6.00 16.98 -36.61
CA ASN A 212 5.55 15.71 -36.08
C ASN A 212 6.63 14.71 -36.50
N MET A 213 7.53 14.47 -35.56
CA MET A 213 8.75 13.71 -35.67
C MET A 213 8.40 12.26 -35.95
N TRP A 214 8.30 11.90 -37.22
CA TRP A 214 8.44 10.53 -37.64
C TRP A 214 9.94 10.34 -37.85
N SER A 215 10.65 10.12 -36.73
CA SER A 215 12.08 9.87 -36.75
C SER A 215 12.34 8.56 -37.50
N LEU A 216 13.06 8.67 -38.62
CA LEU A 216 13.52 7.53 -39.41
C LEU A 216 14.69 6.80 -38.73
N ASP A 217 15.12 7.24 -37.53
CA ASP A 217 16.15 6.53 -36.75
C ASP A 217 15.53 5.42 -35.89
N ARG A 218 16.06 4.20 -36.07
CA ARG A 218 15.67 2.98 -35.34
C ARG A 218 15.81 3.14 -33.82
N LYS A 219 16.70 4.04 -33.36
CA LYS A 219 16.89 4.34 -31.93
C LYS A 219 15.80 5.26 -31.38
N SER A 220 15.45 6.33 -32.10
CA SER A 220 14.39 7.25 -31.69
C SER A 220 13.01 6.58 -31.70
N GLY A 221 12.72 5.74 -32.70
CA GLY A 221 11.51 4.91 -32.68
C GLY A 221 11.45 3.93 -31.50
N MET A 222 12.61 3.49 -30.98
CA MET A 222 12.68 2.59 -29.82
C MET A 222 12.51 3.34 -28.50
N GLU A 223 13.02 4.57 -28.39
CA GLU A 223 12.77 5.47 -27.26
C GLU A 223 11.27 5.86 -27.19
N ASP A 224 10.65 6.17 -28.34
CA ASP A 224 9.22 6.48 -28.42
C ASP A 224 8.33 5.27 -28.07
N THR A 225 8.79 4.02 -28.31
CA THR A 225 8.11 2.81 -27.79
C THR A 225 8.29 2.60 -26.29
N LEU A 226 9.45 2.95 -25.73
CA LEU A 226 9.71 2.87 -24.28
C LEU A 226 8.82 3.88 -23.55
N ASP A 227 8.73 5.11 -24.02
CA ASP A 227 7.92 6.16 -23.40
C ASP A 227 6.43 5.81 -23.44
N LYS A 228 5.94 5.31 -24.57
CA LYS A 228 4.56 4.80 -24.69
C LYS A 228 4.30 3.60 -23.78
N ARG A 229 5.30 2.75 -23.54
CA ARG A 229 5.20 1.61 -22.63
C ARG A 229 5.18 2.06 -21.17
N ILE A 230 6.04 3.00 -20.78
CA ILE A 230 6.04 3.61 -19.44
C ILE A 230 4.69 4.30 -19.20
N GLN A 231 4.19 5.05 -20.18
CA GLN A 231 2.89 5.70 -20.11
C GLN A 231 1.75 4.67 -19.97
N ALA A 232 1.74 3.60 -20.77
CA ALA A 232 0.75 2.53 -20.64
C ALA A 232 0.78 1.87 -19.25
N MET A 233 1.97 1.75 -18.64
CA MET A 233 2.09 1.23 -17.29
C MET A 233 1.55 2.21 -16.23
N GLN A 234 1.82 3.50 -16.37
CA GLN A 234 1.26 4.54 -15.51
C GLN A 234 -0.27 4.63 -15.64
N ASP A 235 -0.78 4.55 -16.88
CA ASP A 235 -2.22 4.50 -17.17
C ASP A 235 -2.86 3.26 -16.53
N TYR A 236 -2.19 2.11 -16.55
CA TYR A 236 -2.66 0.92 -15.83
C TYR A 236 -2.69 1.13 -14.32
N GLN A 237 -1.62 1.66 -13.72
CA GLN A 237 -1.53 1.86 -12.27
C GLN A 237 -2.60 2.82 -11.77
N THR A 238 -2.81 3.93 -12.48
CA THR A 238 -3.85 4.92 -12.16
C THR A 238 -5.26 4.33 -12.34
N ALA A 239 -5.52 3.60 -13.43
CA ALA A 239 -6.80 2.94 -13.65
C ALA A 239 -7.08 1.79 -12.65
N ASN A 240 -6.04 1.05 -12.25
CA ASN A 240 -6.16 0.00 -11.25
C ASN A 240 -6.41 0.57 -9.85
N ALA A 241 -5.79 1.71 -9.51
CA ALA A 241 -6.04 2.41 -8.26
C ALA A 241 -7.49 2.94 -8.18
N SER A 242 -8.03 3.47 -9.28
CA SER A 242 -9.41 3.97 -9.36
C SER A 242 -10.47 2.87 -9.51
N GLY A 243 -10.06 1.61 -9.76
CA GLY A 243 -10.97 0.50 -9.98
C GLY A 243 -11.62 0.46 -11.38
N ASP A 244 -11.10 1.20 -12.36
CA ASP A 244 -11.59 1.14 -13.74
C ASP A 244 -11.03 -0.10 -14.45
N TYR A 245 -11.80 -1.18 -14.35
CA TYR A 245 -11.47 -2.48 -14.92
C TYR A 245 -11.18 -2.43 -16.42
N SER A 246 -11.96 -1.65 -17.17
CA SER A 246 -11.91 -1.64 -18.64
C SER A 246 -10.65 -0.96 -19.15
N ASN A 247 -10.34 0.22 -18.61
CA ASN A 247 -9.14 0.97 -18.97
C ASN A 247 -7.89 0.30 -18.42
N SER A 248 -7.94 -0.27 -17.22
CA SER A 248 -6.81 -1.02 -16.65
C SER A 248 -6.43 -2.20 -17.55
N LEU A 249 -7.39 -3.05 -17.94
CA LEU A 249 -7.13 -4.19 -18.82
C LEU A 249 -6.61 -3.75 -20.20
N ALA A 250 -7.17 -2.69 -20.78
CA ALA A 250 -6.73 -2.17 -22.07
C ALA A 250 -5.30 -1.62 -22.00
N SER A 251 -4.97 -0.85 -20.97
CA SER A 251 -3.62 -0.31 -20.74
C SER A 251 -2.59 -1.40 -20.47
N LEU A 252 -2.97 -2.46 -19.73
CA LEU A 252 -2.11 -3.62 -19.49
C LEU A 252 -1.78 -4.37 -20.78
N ARG A 253 -2.77 -4.61 -21.64
CA ARG A 253 -2.55 -5.23 -22.96
C ARG A 253 -1.65 -4.35 -23.82
N ARG A 254 -1.94 -3.05 -23.86
CA ARG A 254 -1.15 -2.05 -24.58
C ARG A 254 0.33 -2.04 -24.15
N PHE A 255 0.60 -2.21 -22.86
CA PHE A 255 1.98 -2.34 -22.35
C PHE A 255 2.72 -3.55 -22.93
N TYR A 256 2.04 -4.70 -23.06
CA TYR A 256 2.63 -5.92 -23.62
C TYR A 256 2.65 -5.96 -25.16
N ASP A 257 1.79 -5.18 -25.81
CA ASP A 257 1.80 -4.98 -27.27
C ASP A 257 3.01 -4.14 -27.71
N TYR A 258 3.46 -3.19 -26.87
CA TYR A 258 4.69 -2.43 -27.09
C TYR A 258 5.94 -3.28 -26.80
N GLN A 259 6.30 -4.16 -27.73
CA GLN A 259 7.48 -5.04 -27.62
C GLN A 259 8.75 -4.43 -28.24
N PHE A 260 9.90 -4.71 -27.63
CA PHE A 260 11.21 -4.38 -28.18
C PHE A 260 11.67 -5.44 -29.19
N PRO A 261 12.08 -5.06 -30.42
CA PRO A 261 12.62 -6.01 -31.40
C PRO A 261 13.90 -6.74 -30.95
N SER A 262 14.63 -6.23 -29.94
CA SER A 262 15.89 -6.82 -29.46
C SER A 262 15.72 -7.92 -28.41
N ALA A 263 14.56 -8.02 -27.75
CA ALA A 263 14.25 -9.10 -26.82
C ALA A 263 13.69 -10.28 -27.63
N GLY A 264 14.58 -11.12 -28.17
CA GLY A 264 14.27 -12.20 -29.12
C GLY A 264 13.36 -13.35 -28.64
N ARG A 265 12.53 -13.15 -27.61
CA ARG A 265 11.47 -14.07 -27.18
C ARG A 265 10.27 -13.25 -26.75
N GLY A 266 9.13 -13.45 -27.40
CA GLY A 266 7.92 -12.68 -27.11
C GLY A 266 7.49 -12.87 -25.66
N GLN A 267 7.25 -11.77 -24.94
CA GLN A 267 6.85 -11.76 -23.52
C GLN A 267 5.40 -12.23 -23.29
N HIS A 268 4.86 -13.06 -24.19
CA HIS A 268 3.46 -13.48 -24.20
C HIS A 268 3.11 -14.27 -22.94
N GLN A 269 4.02 -15.12 -22.44
CA GLN A 269 3.80 -15.83 -21.18
C GLN A 269 3.65 -14.87 -19.99
N HIS A 270 4.45 -13.81 -19.93
CA HIS A 270 4.34 -12.79 -18.87
C HIS A 270 3.11 -11.91 -19.05
N ALA A 271 2.69 -11.63 -20.29
CA ALA A 271 1.45 -10.92 -20.57
C ALA A 271 0.24 -11.70 -20.03
N LEU A 272 0.16 -13.00 -20.36
CA LEU A 272 -0.92 -13.87 -19.89
C LEU A 272 -0.91 -14.04 -18.36
N LEU A 273 0.26 -14.23 -17.74
CA LEU A 273 0.40 -14.30 -16.28
C LEU A 273 -0.09 -13.02 -15.60
N ASN A 274 0.27 -11.84 -16.11
CA ASN A 274 -0.16 -10.57 -15.51
C ASN A 274 -1.64 -10.27 -15.76
N ILE A 275 -2.19 -10.67 -16.90
CA ILE A 275 -3.65 -10.63 -17.14
C ILE A 275 -4.38 -11.56 -16.18
N ALA A 276 -3.85 -12.76 -15.94
CA ALA A 276 -4.40 -13.70 -14.97
C ALA A 276 -4.35 -13.14 -13.54
N SER A 277 -3.22 -12.54 -13.15
CA SER A 277 -3.06 -11.86 -11.86
C SER A 277 -4.04 -10.69 -11.71
N PHE A 278 -4.29 -9.94 -12.79
CA PHE A 278 -5.28 -8.87 -12.81
C PHE A 278 -6.71 -9.39 -12.62
N HIS A 279 -7.12 -10.43 -13.35
CA HIS A 279 -8.43 -11.05 -13.14
C HIS A 279 -8.57 -11.65 -11.72
N PHE A 280 -7.47 -12.19 -11.18
CA PHE A 280 -7.43 -12.68 -9.81
C PHE A 280 -7.57 -11.54 -8.79
N SER A 281 -6.91 -10.40 -8.96
CA SER A 281 -7.06 -9.28 -8.02
C SER A 281 -8.47 -8.66 -8.08
N THR A 282 -9.06 -8.58 -9.28
CA THR A 282 -10.41 -8.01 -9.47
C THR A 282 -11.53 -8.98 -9.10
N GLY A 283 -11.23 -10.27 -8.88
CA GLY A 283 -12.21 -11.28 -8.45
C GLY A 283 -12.88 -12.09 -9.56
N GLY A 284 -12.43 -11.95 -10.81
CA GLY A 284 -12.87 -12.79 -11.93
C GLY A 284 -12.15 -14.14 -11.95
N LEU A 285 -12.48 -15.04 -11.01
CA LEU A 285 -11.75 -16.30 -10.81
C LEU A 285 -11.79 -17.24 -12.04
N ASP A 286 -12.92 -17.32 -12.74
CA ASP A 286 -13.04 -18.18 -13.93
C ASP A 286 -12.16 -17.68 -15.09
N SER A 287 -12.16 -16.36 -15.33
CA SER A 287 -11.29 -15.71 -16.30
C SER A 287 -9.82 -15.83 -15.92
N ALA A 288 -9.50 -15.70 -14.63
CA ALA A 288 -8.16 -15.89 -14.11
C ALA A 288 -7.69 -17.33 -14.35
N ARG A 289 -8.52 -18.34 -14.03
CA ARG A 289 -8.20 -19.76 -14.23
C ARG A 289 -7.90 -20.08 -15.69
N SER A 290 -8.77 -19.64 -16.60
CA SER A 290 -8.57 -19.83 -18.04
C SER A 290 -7.28 -19.17 -18.54
N ALA A 291 -6.98 -17.95 -18.08
CA ALA A 291 -5.75 -17.24 -18.44
C ALA A 291 -4.49 -17.90 -17.87
N VAL A 292 -4.52 -18.42 -16.63
CA VAL A 292 -3.41 -19.18 -16.03
C VAL A 292 -3.15 -20.48 -16.79
N ASP A 293 -4.19 -21.22 -17.14
CA ASP A 293 -4.03 -22.50 -17.85
C ASP A 293 -3.36 -22.30 -19.23
N GLU A 294 -3.71 -21.24 -19.95
CA GLU A 294 -3.03 -20.88 -21.19
C GLU A 294 -1.60 -20.36 -20.93
N ALA A 295 -1.38 -19.56 -19.89
CA ALA A 295 -0.05 -19.09 -19.50
C ALA A 295 0.90 -20.26 -19.19
N ILE A 296 0.43 -21.29 -18.48
CA ILE A 296 1.19 -22.53 -18.19
C ILE A 296 1.57 -23.22 -19.50
N ARG A 297 0.65 -23.31 -20.45
CA ARG A 297 0.90 -23.94 -21.74
C ARG A 297 1.98 -23.18 -22.53
N VAL A 298 1.87 -21.86 -22.61
CA VAL A 298 2.84 -21.01 -23.32
C VAL A 298 4.20 -21.01 -22.63
N ALA A 299 4.25 -20.91 -21.29
CA ALA A 299 5.49 -20.96 -20.51
C ALA A 299 6.26 -22.28 -20.71
N ARG A 300 5.55 -23.42 -20.75
CA ARG A 300 6.14 -24.72 -21.06
C ARG A 300 6.74 -24.78 -22.47
N THR A 301 6.03 -24.23 -23.46
CA THR A 301 6.55 -24.18 -24.85
C THR A 301 7.76 -23.25 -25.00
N ALA A 302 7.80 -22.17 -24.22
CA ALA A 302 8.92 -21.23 -24.22
C ALA A 302 10.13 -21.70 -23.40
N GLY A 303 9.96 -22.74 -22.57
CA GLY A 303 10.98 -23.23 -21.64
C GLY A 303 11.27 -22.26 -20.49
N ASP A 304 10.31 -21.40 -20.13
CA ASP A 304 10.44 -20.39 -19.08
C ASP A 304 9.99 -20.99 -17.74
N GLN A 305 10.96 -21.50 -16.97
CA GLN A 305 10.71 -22.13 -15.67
C GLN A 305 10.21 -21.14 -14.61
N GLU A 306 10.71 -19.90 -14.64
CA GLU A 306 10.34 -18.88 -13.64
C GLU A 306 8.88 -18.46 -13.81
N CYS A 307 8.46 -18.16 -15.05
CA CYS A 307 7.06 -17.84 -15.33
C CYS A 307 6.14 -19.03 -14.99
N LEU A 308 6.60 -20.26 -15.23
CA LEU A 308 5.86 -21.46 -14.89
C LEU A 308 5.64 -21.60 -13.38
N GLU A 309 6.65 -21.34 -12.55
CA GLU A 309 6.52 -21.36 -11.09
C GLU A 309 5.47 -20.36 -10.58
N HIS A 310 5.48 -19.12 -11.09
CA HIS A 310 4.45 -18.12 -10.76
C HIS A 310 3.05 -18.52 -11.22
N CYS A 311 2.94 -19.12 -12.41
CA CYS A 311 1.65 -19.62 -12.91
C CYS A 311 1.12 -20.75 -12.02
N LEU A 312 1.98 -21.66 -11.56
CA LEU A 312 1.59 -22.76 -10.67
C LEU A 312 1.18 -22.24 -9.29
N SER A 313 1.94 -21.29 -8.73
CA SER A 313 1.58 -20.58 -7.49
C SER A 313 0.19 -19.94 -7.58
N LEU A 314 -0.07 -19.15 -8.64
CA LEU A 314 -1.36 -18.50 -8.85
C LEU A 314 -2.49 -19.52 -9.08
N SER A 315 -2.23 -20.59 -9.83
CA SER A 315 -3.17 -21.69 -10.04
C SER A 315 -3.58 -22.33 -8.72
N GLN A 316 -2.62 -22.62 -7.84
CA GLN A 316 -2.87 -23.17 -6.51
C GLN A 316 -3.79 -22.25 -5.70
N ARG A 317 -3.49 -20.95 -5.64
CA ARG A 317 -4.31 -19.94 -4.95
C ARG A 317 -5.76 -19.91 -5.48
N ILE A 318 -5.94 -19.93 -6.80
CA ILE A 318 -7.26 -19.98 -7.44
C ILE A 318 -8.01 -21.27 -7.08
N ILE A 319 -7.35 -22.43 -7.15
CA ILE A 319 -7.97 -23.72 -6.82
C ILE A 319 -8.40 -23.76 -5.35
N THR A 320 -7.60 -23.20 -4.44
CA THR A 320 -7.97 -23.12 -3.02
C THR A 320 -9.12 -22.14 -2.76
N GLU A 321 -9.16 -20.98 -3.42
CA GLU A 321 -10.25 -20.01 -3.26
C GLU A 321 -11.57 -20.47 -3.90
N THR A 322 -11.50 -21.23 -5.00
CA THR A 322 -12.70 -21.79 -5.66
C THR A 322 -13.29 -22.98 -4.93
N LYS A 323 -12.49 -23.68 -4.10
CA LYS A 323 -12.99 -24.71 -3.18
C LYS A 323 -13.75 -24.03 -2.03
N SER A 324 -15.08 -23.99 -2.13
CA SER A 324 -15.94 -23.25 -1.19
C SER A 324 -16.20 -23.96 0.16
N VAL A 325 -15.79 -25.21 0.32
CA VAL A 325 -16.19 -26.06 1.46
C VAL A 325 -14.99 -26.52 2.29
N ALA A 326 -14.96 -26.17 3.58
CA ALA A 326 -14.00 -26.68 4.54
C ALA A 326 -14.35 -28.11 5.01
N PHE A 327 -15.64 -28.38 5.25
CA PHE A 327 -16.16 -29.69 5.64
C PHE A 327 -17.49 -29.99 4.94
N SER A 328 -17.61 -31.19 4.37
CA SER A 328 -18.85 -31.69 3.78
C SER A 328 -19.91 -31.93 4.86
N SER A 329 -21.20 -31.86 4.50
CA SER A 329 -22.32 -32.11 5.41
C SER A 329 -22.33 -33.52 6.03
N THR A 330 -21.56 -34.44 5.47
CA THR A 330 -21.40 -35.83 5.95
C THR A 330 -20.16 -36.04 6.81
N GLU A 331 -19.22 -35.09 6.83
CA GLU A 331 -18.00 -35.18 7.62
C GLU A 331 -18.25 -34.61 9.03
N THR A 332 -17.93 -35.37 10.07
CA THR A 332 -17.81 -34.82 11.43
C THR A 332 -16.57 -33.94 11.48
N ILE A 333 -16.70 -32.69 11.97
CA ILE A 333 -15.55 -31.80 12.18
C ILE A 333 -14.62 -32.49 13.18
N ARG A 334 -13.45 -32.91 12.71
CA ARG A 334 -12.37 -33.43 13.55
C ARG A 334 -11.14 -32.60 13.24
N ILE A 335 -10.70 -31.81 14.22
CA ILE A 335 -9.50 -31.00 14.06
C ILE A 335 -8.30 -31.88 14.36
N HIS A 336 -7.41 -32.00 13.37
CA HIS A 336 -6.14 -32.69 13.56
C HIS A 336 -5.13 -31.70 14.16
N GLN A 337 -4.42 -32.12 15.22
CA GLN A 337 -3.33 -31.37 15.85
C GLN A 337 -2.02 -31.40 15.02
N GLY A 338 -2.15 -31.48 13.70
CA GLY A 338 -1.06 -31.61 12.74
C GLY A 338 -1.38 -30.85 11.46
N PRO A 339 -0.41 -30.72 10.54
CA PRO A 339 -0.61 -29.95 9.32
C PRO A 339 -1.70 -30.56 8.45
N ILE A 340 -2.47 -29.70 7.79
CA ILE A 340 -3.47 -30.13 6.81
C ILE A 340 -2.80 -30.98 5.71
N PRO A 341 -3.41 -32.11 5.29
CA PRO A 341 -2.84 -32.96 4.25
C PRO A 341 -2.70 -32.23 2.91
N THR A 342 -1.69 -32.61 2.15
CA THR A 342 -1.34 -32.01 0.84
C THR A 342 -2.46 -32.09 -0.21
N THR A 343 -3.43 -32.98 -0.01
CA THR A 343 -4.64 -33.10 -0.85
C THR A 343 -5.60 -31.91 -0.69
N ARG A 344 -5.67 -31.32 0.51
CA ARG A 344 -6.54 -30.17 0.82
C ARG A 344 -5.81 -28.85 0.59
N LEU A 345 -4.53 -28.76 0.97
CA LEU A 345 -3.69 -27.59 0.78
C LEU A 345 -2.36 -28.01 0.15
N ALA A 346 -2.07 -27.54 -1.06
CA ALA A 346 -0.86 -27.92 -1.78
C ALA A 346 0.41 -27.47 -1.04
N GLU A 347 1.51 -28.20 -1.27
CA GLU A 347 2.83 -27.80 -0.78
C GLU A 347 3.31 -26.57 -1.56
N SER A 348 3.78 -25.57 -0.84
CA SER A 348 4.19 -24.27 -1.37
C SER A 348 5.59 -24.33 -1.97
N SER A 349 5.76 -23.75 -3.16
CA SER A 349 7.08 -23.62 -3.81
C SER A 349 7.81 -22.36 -3.36
N THR A 350 7.11 -21.23 -3.19
CA THR A 350 7.71 -19.94 -2.85
C THR A 350 7.56 -19.58 -1.36
N PRO A 351 8.45 -18.73 -0.80
CA PRO A 351 8.29 -18.20 0.56
C PRO A 351 6.97 -17.44 0.76
N MET A 352 6.54 -16.68 -0.25
CA MET A 352 5.28 -15.95 -0.21
C MET A 352 4.06 -16.89 -0.27
N ASP A 353 4.16 -18.03 -0.95
CA ASP A 353 3.09 -19.04 -0.95
C ASP A 353 2.94 -19.75 0.40
N GLU A 354 4.06 -20.04 1.10
CA GLU A 354 4.01 -20.50 2.50
C GLU A 354 3.23 -19.49 3.34
N LEU A 355 3.57 -18.20 3.24
CA LEU A 355 2.94 -17.14 4.02
C LEU A 355 1.45 -16.98 3.69
N TRP A 356 1.09 -16.98 2.39
CA TRP A 356 -0.30 -16.91 1.94
C TRP A 356 -1.12 -18.11 2.45
N SER A 357 -0.52 -19.30 2.46
CA SER A 357 -1.17 -20.54 2.89
C SER A 357 -1.60 -20.53 4.36
N VAL A 358 -1.00 -19.67 5.21
CA VAL A 358 -1.32 -19.56 6.64
C VAL A 358 -2.80 -19.26 6.85
N LYS A 359 -3.34 -18.26 6.15
CA LYS A 359 -4.75 -17.88 6.31
C LYS A 359 -5.68 -18.97 5.79
N ALA A 360 -5.36 -19.55 4.64
CA ALA A 360 -6.12 -20.67 4.08
C ALA A 360 -6.13 -21.88 5.02
N ALA A 361 -4.99 -22.19 5.65
CA ALA A 361 -4.87 -23.27 6.61
C ALA A 361 -5.74 -23.04 7.86
N LEU A 362 -5.71 -21.82 8.42
CA LEU A 362 -6.55 -21.45 9.58
C LEU A 362 -8.05 -21.53 9.24
N ASP A 363 -8.44 -21.09 8.05
CA ASP A 363 -9.83 -21.16 7.57
C ASP A 363 -10.33 -22.59 7.39
N LEU A 364 -9.43 -23.50 6.98
CA LEU A 364 -9.67 -24.94 6.86
C LEU A 364 -9.62 -25.70 8.20
N GLY A 365 -9.26 -25.03 9.31
CA GLY A 365 -9.24 -25.62 10.65
C GLY A 365 -7.89 -26.13 11.12
N GLU A 366 -6.78 -25.61 10.61
CA GLU A 366 -5.46 -25.85 11.20
C GLU A 366 -5.30 -25.07 12.51
N PRO A 367 -4.81 -25.68 13.62
CA PRO A 367 -4.61 -24.96 14.88
C PRO A 367 -3.54 -23.87 14.78
N VAL A 368 -3.68 -22.81 15.60
CA VAL A 368 -2.79 -21.63 15.58
C VAL A 368 -1.31 -21.98 15.77
N HIS A 369 -0.99 -22.93 16.65
CA HIS A 369 0.40 -23.34 16.90
C HIS A 369 1.04 -24.04 15.69
N VAL A 370 0.26 -24.74 14.87
CA VAL A 370 0.74 -25.34 13.61
C VAL A 370 0.90 -24.26 12.54
N ALA A 371 -0.02 -23.29 12.49
CA ALA A 371 0.10 -22.12 11.62
C ALA A 371 1.40 -21.32 11.89
N PHE A 372 1.85 -21.22 13.14
CA PHE A 372 3.16 -20.61 13.45
C PHE A 372 4.34 -21.31 12.79
N ARG A 373 4.29 -22.64 12.69
CA ARG A 373 5.33 -23.40 12.00
C ARG A 373 5.44 -22.97 10.54
N ARG A 374 4.31 -22.70 9.86
CA ARG A 374 4.30 -22.23 8.46
C ARG A 374 4.89 -20.82 8.32
N VAL A 375 4.60 -19.92 9.26
CA VAL A 375 5.19 -18.57 9.27
C VAL A 375 6.72 -18.62 9.40
N HIS A 376 7.25 -19.48 10.26
CA HIS A 376 8.70 -19.68 10.37
C HIS A 376 9.29 -20.47 9.20
N SER A 377 8.53 -21.41 8.63
CA SER A 377 8.91 -22.14 7.40
C SER A 377 9.09 -21.19 6.21
N ALA A 378 8.23 -20.16 6.08
CA ALA A 378 8.36 -19.12 5.05
C ALA A 378 9.72 -18.41 5.12
N LEU A 379 10.11 -17.95 6.33
CA LEU A 379 11.41 -17.32 6.56
C LEU A 379 12.57 -18.31 6.33
N GLY A 380 12.41 -19.56 6.76
CA GLY A 380 13.40 -20.61 6.52
C GLY A 380 13.65 -20.86 5.03
N LYS A 381 12.60 -20.85 4.20
CA LYS A 381 12.73 -20.99 2.74
C LYS A 381 13.44 -19.79 2.11
N GLU A 382 13.18 -18.58 2.58
CA GLU A 382 13.90 -17.39 2.10
C GLU A 382 15.41 -17.50 2.38
N ILE A 383 15.80 -17.84 3.62
CA ILE A 383 17.20 -18.00 4.00
C ILE A 383 17.88 -19.10 3.18
N GLN A 384 17.19 -20.22 2.91
CA GLN A 384 17.71 -21.30 2.06
C GLN A 384 17.92 -20.84 0.62
N VAL A 385 16.98 -20.08 0.06
CA VAL A 385 17.11 -19.49 -1.28
C VAL A 385 18.31 -18.53 -1.32
N GLU A 386 18.49 -17.68 -0.32
CA GLU A 386 19.62 -16.76 -0.23
C GLU A 386 20.97 -17.48 -0.15
N GLN A 387 21.08 -18.55 0.65
CA GLN A 387 22.32 -19.31 0.81
C GLN A 387 22.72 -20.05 -0.47
N SER A 388 21.76 -20.59 -1.22
CA SER A 388 22.02 -21.23 -2.52
C SER A 388 22.57 -20.26 -3.59
N ASN A 389 22.33 -18.96 -3.44
CA ASN A 389 22.79 -17.95 -4.39
C ASN A 389 24.29 -17.64 -4.28
N GLY A 390 24.91 -17.86 -3.11
CA GLY A 390 26.31 -17.52 -2.86
C GLY A 390 27.32 -18.38 -3.65
N GLU A 391 26.93 -19.57 -4.10
CA GLU A 391 27.82 -20.51 -4.79
C GLU A 391 27.70 -20.48 -6.33
N GLU A 392 26.58 -20.00 -6.88
CA GLU A 392 26.28 -20.05 -8.33
C GLU A 392 26.43 -18.69 -9.08
N GLU A 393 26.61 -17.57 -8.38
CA GLU A 393 26.70 -16.22 -8.98
C GLU A 393 27.84 -16.03 -9.99
N GLN A 394 28.82 -16.93 -10.07
CA GLN A 394 29.98 -16.77 -10.96
C GLN A 394 29.75 -17.18 -12.42
N ARG A 395 28.62 -17.81 -12.80
CA ARG A 395 28.50 -18.41 -14.16
C ARG A 395 27.25 -18.12 -14.99
N ALA A 396 26.22 -17.44 -14.48
CA ALA A 396 25.01 -17.18 -15.26
C ALA A 396 24.91 -15.71 -15.73
N PRO A 397 24.62 -15.44 -17.02
CA PRO A 397 24.29 -14.08 -17.46
C PRO A 397 23.00 -13.63 -16.78
N LYS A 398 22.97 -12.37 -16.32
CA LYS A 398 21.88 -11.63 -15.67
C LYS A 398 20.47 -12.06 -16.13
N GLN A 399 19.98 -13.15 -15.55
CA GLN A 399 18.61 -13.60 -15.64
C GLN A 399 17.86 -12.80 -14.58
N TRP A 400 16.78 -12.12 -14.96
CA TRP A 400 15.97 -11.33 -14.04
C TRP A 400 15.25 -12.28 -13.08
N ARG A 401 15.93 -12.72 -12.02
CA ARG A 401 15.39 -13.66 -11.04
C ARG A 401 14.29 -12.98 -10.24
N THR A 402 13.03 -13.16 -10.65
CA THR A 402 11.84 -12.71 -9.90
C THR A 402 11.26 -13.85 -9.08
N GLY A 403 12.07 -14.58 -8.31
CA GLY A 403 11.53 -15.34 -7.18
C GLY A 403 10.78 -14.36 -6.29
N GLN A 404 9.50 -14.62 -5.96
CA GLN A 404 8.74 -13.79 -5.03
C GLN A 404 9.48 -13.78 -3.70
N LYS A 405 10.25 -12.71 -3.43
CA LYS A 405 10.89 -12.49 -2.14
C LYS A 405 9.82 -12.41 -1.06
N LEU A 406 10.19 -12.79 0.16
CA LEU A 406 9.28 -12.63 1.27
C LEU A 406 9.08 -11.14 1.53
N ASP A 407 7.82 -10.72 1.58
CA ASP A 407 7.49 -9.39 2.08
C ASP A 407 7.59 -9.42 3.61
N MET A 408 8.60 -8.74 4.15
CA MET A 408 8.85 -8.67 5.60
C MET A 408 7.73 -7.96 6.34
N ALA A 409 7.10 -6.94 5.75
CA ALA A 409 5.94 -6.28 6.33
C ALA A 409 4.76 -7.25 6.42
N ALA A 410 4.49 -8.02 5.36
CA ALA A 410 3.47 -9.06 5.40
C ALA A 410 3.80 -10.18 6.41
N TRP A 411 5.06 -10.60 6.50
CA TRP A 411 5.50 -11.60 7.48
C TRP A 411 5.26 -11.13 8.91
N HIS A 412 5.72 -9.92 9.25
CA HIS A 412 5.46 -9.30 10.55
C HIS A 412 3.96 -9.09 10.81
N ALA A 413 3.18 -8.69 9.81
CA ALA A 413 1.73 -8.54 9.92
C ALA A 413 1.04 -9.87 10.25
N THR A 414 1.44 -10.98 9.63
CA THR A 414 0.87 -12.30 9.97
C THR A 414 1.24 -12.73 11.39
N GLN A 415 2.44 -12.41 11.87
CA GLN A 415 2.83 -12.68 13.26
C GLN A 415 2.01 -11.84 14.24
N ALA A 416 1.87 -10.54 13.98
CA ALA A 416 1.05 -9.66 14.80
C ALA A 416 -0.44 -10.09 14.85
N GLY A 417 -0.95 -10.70 13.79
CA GLY A 417 -2.32 -11.24 13.74
C GLY A 417 -2.51 -12.53 14.54
N LEU A 418 -1.45 -13.33 14.74
CA LEU A 418 -1.52 -14.60 15.46
C LEU A 418 -1.09 -14.47 16.94
N TRP A 419 -0.16 -13.57 17.24
CA TRP A 419 0.28 -13.30 18.61
C TRP A 419 -0.62 -12.25 19.26
N GLY A 420 -0.95 -12.43 20.54
CA GLY A 420 -1.58 -11.38 21.36
C GLY A 420 -0.54 -10.50 22.07
N MET A 421 0.46 -11.11 22.72
CA MET A 421 1.40 -10.44 23.62
C MET A 421 2.61 -9.81 22.91
N LEU A 422 3.16 -10.45 21.86
CA LEU A 422 4.27 -9.91 21.05
C LEU A 422 3.77 -9.15 19.81
N ALA A 423 2.46 -8.94 19.72
CA ALA A 423 1.85 -8.30 18.57
C ALA A 423 2.39 -6.90 18.35
N GLU A 424 2.54 -6.13 19.45
CA GLU A 424 2.97 -4.73 19.40
C GLU A 424 4.35 -4.55 18.77
N LEU A 425 5.31 -5.44 19.05
CA LEU A 425 6.64 -5.40 18.44
C LEU A 425 6.56 -5.61 16.92
N HIS A 426 5.86 -6.65 16.49
CA HIS A 426 5.74 -6.97 15.07
C HIS A 426 4.89 -5.94 14.31
N GLU A 427 3.95 -5.27 14.98
CA GLU A 427 3.22 -4.15 14.38
C GLU A 427 4.11 -2.95 14.14
N VAL A 428 4.96 -2.59 15.09
CA VAL A 428 5.90 -1.48 14.91
C VAL A 428 6.82 -1.79 13.74
N LEU A 429 7.39 -2.99 13.70
CA LEU A 429 8.27 -3.41 12.59
C LEU A 429 7.56 -3.41 11.23
N ALA A 430 6.29 -3.84 11.17
CA ALA A 430 5.52 -3.79 9.93
C ALA A 430 5.10 -2.36 9.51
N LEU A 431 5.08 -1.41 10.45
CA LEU A 431 4.75 0.00 10.19
C LEU A 431 5.99 0.85 9.85
N ASP A 432 7.20 0.37 10.18
CA ASP A 432 8.45 1.07 9.90
C ASP A 432 8.86 0.97 8.41
N ASP A 433 8.36 -0.03 7.67
CA ASP A 433 8.62 -0.16 6.24
C ASP A 433 8.03 1.02 5.43
N LEU A 434 8.90 1.65 4.64
CA LEU A 434 8.65 2.92 3.93
C LEU A 434 7.83 2.78 2.64
N THR A 435 7.48 1.56 2.22
CA THR A 435 6.69 1.30 1.02
C THR A 435 5.22 1.65 1.27
N PRO A 436 4.69 2.71 0.61
CA PRO A 436 3.31 3.09 0.82
C PRO A 436 2.38 2.01 0.23
N TRP A 437 1.51 1.45 1.07
CA TRP A 437 0.37 0.58 0.71
C TRP A 437 0.61 -0.90 0.43
N ASP A 438 1.62 -1.51 1.06
CA ASP A 438 1.68 -2.97 1.15
C ASP A 438 0.53 -3.52 2.00
N ASP A 439 -0.08 -4.65 1.55
CA ASP A 439 -1.25 -5.27 2.18
C ASP A 439 -1.01 -5.61 3.66
N GLY A 440 0.27 -5.85 4.03
CA GLY A 440 0.71 -6.06 5.40
C GLY A 440 0.48 -4.85 6.32
N ARG A 441 0.86 -3.65 5.87
CA ARG A 441 0.71 -2.40 6.63
C ARG A 441 -0.76 -2.11 6.95
N LEU A 442 -1.63 -2.19 5.93
CA LEU A 442 -3.07 -1.99 6.13
C LEU A 442 -3.64 -3.03 7.09
N THR A 443 -3.26 -4.30 6.94
CA THR A 443 -3.73 -5.37 7.82
C THR A 443 -3.37 -5.11 9.29
N VAL A 444 -2.16 -4.61 9.55
CA VAL A 444 -1.71 -4.20 10.90
C VAL A 444 -2.53 -3.04 11.45
N ILE A 445 -2.76 -1.98 10.65
CA ILE A 445 -3.58 -0.82 11.08
C ILE A 445 -4.99 -1.28 11.46
N LEU A 446 -5.61 -2.13 10.63
CA LEU A 446 -6.96 -2.65 10.88
C LEU A 446 -7.01 -3.53 12.13
N ALA A 447 -6.02 -4.40 12.33
CA ALA A 447 -5.93 -5.25 13.52
C ALA A 447 -5.70 -4.43 14.80
N ARG A 448 -4.83 -3.41 14.75
CA ARG A 448 -4.57 -2.50 15.86
C ARG A 448 -5.81 -1.72 16.27
N ALA A 449 -6.58 -1.21 15.29
CA ALA A 449 -7.85 -0.54 15.55
C ALA A 449 -8.89 -1.49 16.17
N GLN A 450 -8.94 -2.75 15.72
CA GLN A 450 -9.84 -3.76 16.32
C GLN A 450 -9.48 -4.07 17.78
N ARG A 451 -8.20 -4.22 18.12
CA ARG A 451 -7.80 -4.40 19.53
C ARG A 451 -8.13 -3.21 20.41
N LYS A 452 -7.91 -1.98 19.90
CA LYS A 452 -8.32 -0.75 20.59
C LYS A 452 -9.83 -0.73 20.84
N ALA A 453 -10.62 -1.22 19.89
CA ALA A 453 -12.06 -1.39 20.07
C ALA A 453 -12.43 -2.47 21.11
N GLU A 454 -11.68 -3.56 21.20
CA GLU A 454 -11.84 -4.59 22.26
C GLU A 454 -11.51 -4.05 23.66
N ARG A 455 -10.55 -3.11 23.74
CA ARG A 455 -10.23 -2.35 24.96
C ARG A 455 -11.26 -1.26 25.33
N ALA A 456 -12.33 -1.12 24.54
CA ALA A 456 -13.32 -0.05 24.63
C ALA A 456 -12.78 1.39 24.35
N GLU A 457 -11.62 1.51 23.74
CA GLU A 457 -11.02 2.79 23.33
C GLU A 457 -11.47 3.14 21.90
N TYR A 458 -12.78 3.40 21.73
CA TYR A 458 -13.38 3.62 20.41
C TYR A 458 -12.84 4.87 19.69
N ASP A 459 -12.57 5.94 20.43
CA ASP A 459 -12.10 7.20 19.86
C ASP A 459 -10.64 7.09 19.38
N ASP A 460 -9.78 6.38 20.12
CA ASP A 460 -8.42 6.02 19.68
C ASP A 460 -8.45 5.14 18.42
N ALA A 461 -9.35 4.15 18.39
CA ALA A 461 -9.51 3.28 17.23
C ALA A 461 -9.93 4.07 15.98
N LEU A 462 -10.86 5.02 16.13
CA LEU A 462 -11.24 5.94 15.04
C LEU A 462 -10.10 6.88 14.65
N ALA A 463 -9.33 7.40 15.61
CA ALA A 463 -8.18 8.26 15.34
C ALA A 463 -7.12 7.55 14.49
N ILE A 464 -6.82 6.28 14.78
CA ILE A 464 -5.90 5.45 13.99
C ILE A 464 -6.42 5.23 12.56
N LEU A 465 -7.71 4.94 12.41
CA LEU A 465 -8.34 4.67 11.12
C LEU A 465 -8.54 5.92 10.26
N LEU A 466 -8.74 7.08 10.88
CA LEU A 466 -9.02 8.35 10.19
C LEU A 466 -7.78 9.24 10.01
N ASP A 467 -6.60 8.75 10.38
CA ASP A 467 -5.35 9.47 10.20
C ASP A 467 -5.05 9.72 8.71
N LEU A 468 -4.71 10.95 8.36
CA LEU A 468 -4.54 11.40 6.98
C LEU A 468 -3.42 10.64 6.25
N ILE A 469 -2.34 10.30 6.98
CA ILE A 469 -1.21 9.53 6.45
C ILE A 469 -1.68 8.13 6.01
N ASN A 470 -2.59 7.53 6.78
CA ASN A 470 -3.18 6.22 6.52
C ASN A 470 -4.36 6.29 5.55
N LEU A 471 -4.62 7.42 4.89
CA LEU A 471 -5.64 7.56 3.86
C LEU A 471 -5.03 7.88 2.48
N GLN A 472 -3.91 8.59 2.40
CA GLN A 472 -3.35 9.08 1.14
C GLN A 472 -2.80 7.99 0.19
N GLY A 473 -3.51 7.71 -0.91
CA GLY A 473 -3.05 6.77 -1.94
C GLY A 473 -3.61 5.35 -1.80
N MET A 474 -4.69 5.19 -1.01
CA MET A 474 -5.42 3.92 -0.94
C MET A 474 -5.94 3.46 -2.30
N THR A 475 -5.77 2.18 -2.59
CA THR A 475 -6.45 1.49 -3.70
C THR A 475 -7.92 1.24 -3.36
N ILE A 476 -8.74 1.00 -4.38
CA ILE A 476 -10.17 0.66 -4.18
C ILE A 476 -10.36 -0.57 -3.27
N SER A 477 -9.57 -1.63 -3.45
CA SER A 477 -9.64 -2.83 -2.60
C SER A 477 -9.28 -2.55 -1.14
N ALA A 478 -8.27 -1.70 -0.90
CA ALA A 478 -7.89 -1.25 0.42
C ALA A 478 -9.00 -0.41 1.08
N PHE A 479 -9.64 0.47 0.31
CA PHE A 479 -10.77 1.29 0.76
C PHE A 479 -11.92 0.42 1.26
N HIS A 480 -12.33 -0.62 0.54
CA HIS A 480 -13.42 -1.49 0.97
C HIS A 480 -13.09 -2.25 2.27
N ARG A 481 -11.86 -2.76 2.41
CA ARG A 481 -11.38 -3.40 3.64
C ARG A 481 -11.43 -2.44 4.83
N TRP A 482 -10.90 -1.23 4.65
CA TRP A 482 -10.88 -0.19 5.66
C TRP A 482 -12.29 0.28 6.05
N ALA A 483 -13.13 0.61 5.07
CA ALA A 483 -14.48 1.08 5.29
C ALA A 483 -15.30 0.04 6.07
N ARG A 484 -15.15 -1.26 5.77
CA ARG A 484 -15.80 -2.34 6.52
C ARG A 484 -15.43 -2.33 8.00
N VAL A 485 -14.17 -2.09 8.34
CA VAL A 485 -13.73 -2.03 9.74
C VAL A 485 -14.29 -0.79 10.43
N VAL A 486 -14.24 0.38 9.76
CA VAL A 486 -14.87 1.62 10.27
C VAL A 486 -16.36 1.41 10.55
N TRP A 487 -17.09 0.81 9.60
CA TRP A 487 -18.51 0.50 9.78
C TRP A 487 -18.74 -0.48 10.92
N SER A 488 -17.93 -1.53 11.03
CA SER A 488 -18.05 -2.50 12.12
C SER A 488 -17.80 -1.90 13.50
N LEU A 489 -16.92 -0.90 13.59
CA LEU A 489 -16.62 -0.16 14.83
C LEU A 489 -17.79 0.70 15.25
N LEU A 490 -18.36 1.47 14.31
CA LEU A 490 -19.55 2.28 14.54
C LEU A 490 -20.78 1.42 14.89
N GLU A 491 -20.97 0.29 14.18
CA GLU A 491 -22.01 -0.70 14.50
C GLU A 491 -21.81 -1.28 15.91
N ARG A 492 -20.58 -1.64 16.30
CA ARG A 492 -20.28 -2.18 17.63
C ARG A 492 -20.64 -1.17 18.70
N ARG A 493 -20.17 0.07 18.59
CA ARG A 493 -20.47 1.14 19.57
C ARG A 493 -21.98 1.39 19.65
N ALA A 494 -22.68 1.52 18.52
CA ALA A 494 -24.13 1.70 18.49
C ALA A 494 -24.90 0.50 19.08
N LYS A 495 -24.37 -0.72 18.94
CA LYS A 495 -24.93 -1.93 19.57
C LYS A 495 -24.76 -1.92 21.09
N MET A 496 -23.60 -1.49 21.61
CA MET A 496 -23.40 -1.44 23.06
C MET A 496 -24.32 -0.43 23.75
N HIS A 497 -24.66 0.65 23.06
CA HIS A 497 -25.60 1.68 23.52
C HIS A 497 -27.09 1.34 23.38
N ASP A 498 -27.43 0.28 22.67
CA ASP A 498 -28.81 -0.04 22.26
C ASP A 498 -29.50 1.09 21.46
N ASP A 499 -28.73 1.88 20.68
CA ASP A 499 -29.27 2.95 19.82
C ASP A 499 -29.74 2.38 18.47
N THR A 500 -31.05 2.09 18.39
CA THR A 500 -31.68 1.53 17.19
C THR A 500 -31.70 2.50 16.01
N GLU A 501 -31.78 3.81 16.26
CA GLU A 501 -31.85 4.83 15.21
C GLU A 501 -30.50 4.98 14.51
N CYS A 502 -29.42 5.06 15.30
CA CYS A 502 -28.07 5.09 14.76
C CYS A 502 -27.73 3.81 13.98
N GLN A 503 -28.14 2.64 14.48
CA GLN A 503 -27.96 1.36 13.76
C GLN A 503 -28.72 1.35 12.43
N ALA A 504 -29.98 1.82 12.40
CA ALA A 504 -30.76 1.91 11.17
C ALA A 504 -30.11 2.88 10.17
N TYR A 505 -29.65 4.04 10.63
CA TYR A 505 -28.93 5.01 9.81
C TYR A 505 -27.64 4.43 9.21
N LEU A 506 -26.79 3.80 10.02
CA LEU A 506 -25.56 3.15 9.56
C LEU A 506 -25.86 2.03 8.55
N SER A 507 -26.90 1.22 8.79
CA SER A 507 -27.30 0.16 7.86
C SER A 507 -27.76 0.70 6.49
N SER A 508 -28.32 1.91 6.44
CA SER A 508 -28.75 2.55 5.19
C SER A 508 -27.59 3.09 4.35
N LEU A 509 -26.47 3.40 5.00
CA LEU A 509 -25.26 3.93 4.34
C LEU A 509 -24.30 2.83 3.90
N GLN A 510 -24.35 1.68 4.55
CA GLN A 510 -23.49 0.57 4.23
C GLN A 510 -23.93 -0.12 2.94
N PRO A 511 -22.96 -0.61 2.14
CA PRO A 511 -23.28 -1.56 1.09
C PRO A 511 -23.90 -2.82 1.71
N PRO A 512 -24.89 -3.45 1.05
CA PRO A 512 -25.55 -4.64 1.59
C PRO A 512 -24.53 -5.73 1.85
N LYS A 513 -24.59 -6.40 3.01
CA LYS A 513 -23.63 -7.45 3.41
C LYS A 513 -23.52 -8.60 2.40
N ALA A 514 -24.53 -8.80 1.56
CA ALA A 514 -24.54 -9.77 0.46
C ALA A 514 -23.65 -9.40 -0.75
N SER A 515 -23.28 -8.12 -0.89
CA SER A 515 -22.38 -7.66 -1.97
C SER A 515 -20.93 -8.09 -1.75
N PHE A 516 -20.55 -8.47 -0.52
CA PHE A 516 -19.24 -8.99 -0.20
C PHE A 516 -19.33 -10.46 0.13
N THR A 517 -18.78 -11.31 -0.74
CA THR A 517 -18.68 -12.73 -0.47
C THR A 517 -17.23 -13.15 -0.49
N GLN A 518 -16.84 -13.92 0.52
CA GLN A 518 -15.60 -14.69 0.47
C GLN A 518 -15.97 -16.03 -0.18
N LEU A 519 -15.37 -16.33 -1.34
CA LEU A 519 -15.70 -17.53 -2.12
C LEU A 519 -15.16 -18.81 -1.48
N GLY A 520 -14.00 -18.73 -0.83
CA GLY A 520 -13.33 -19.86 -0.19
C GLY A 520 -12.20 -19.45 0.77
N PRO A 521 -11.47 -20.42 1.32
CA PRO A 521 -10.46 -20.22 2.35
C PRO A 521 -9.28 -19.35 1.85
N GLY A 522 -8.73 -18.51 2.73
CA GLY A 522 -7.56 -17.67 2.45
C GLY A 522 -7.85 -16.41 1.63
N GLY A 523 -8.86 -16.46 0.75
CA GLY A 523 -9.21 -15.34 -0.12
C GLY A 523 -9.68 -14.09 0.64
N PRO A 524 -9.43 -12.87 0.11
CA PRO A 524 -10.08 -11.67 0.61
C PRO A 524 -11.59 -11.72 0.33
N PRO A 525 -12.44 -11.05 1.13
CA PRO A 525 -13.82 -10.81 0.74
C PRO A 525 -13.83 -9.96 -0.53
N ARG A 526 -14.54 -10.43 -1.57
CA ARG A 526 -14.62 -9.76 -2.88
C ARG A 526 -16.01 -9.18 -3.09
N GLU A 527 -16.07 -8.06 -3.78
CA GLU A 527 -17.35 -7.50 -4.22
C GLU A 527 -17.88 -8.26 -5.42
N THR A 528 -19.09 -8.81 -5.29
CA THR A 528 -19.86 -9.24 -6.45
C THR A 528 -20.64 -8.02 -6.94
N GLY A 529 -20.01 -7.22 -7.81
CA GLY A 529 -20.61 -6.02 -8.41
C GLY A 529 -21.81 -6.31 -9.31
N HIS A 530 -22.11 -7.59 -9.57
CA HIS A 530 -23.33 -8.02 -10.23
C HIS A 530 -24.25 -8.69 -9.20
N PRO A 531 -25.55 -8.33 -9.15
CA PRO A 531 -26.51 -9.21 -8.52
C PRO A 531 -26.34 -10.61 -9.13
N PRO A 532 -26.47 -11.69 -8.35
CA PRO A 532 -26.48 -13.03 -8.92
C PRO A 532 -27.47 -13.02 -10.09
N PRO A 533 -27.12 -13.61 -11.25
CA PRO A 533 -28.05 -13.68 -12.36
C PRO A 533 -29.37 -14.21 -11.81
N VAL A 534 -30.46 -13.47 -12.06
CA VAL A 534 -31.78 -13.96 -11.74
C VAL A 534 -31.92 -15.28 -12.48
N ASP A 535 -32.11 -16.39 -11.76
CA ASP A 535 -32.32 -17.71 -12.34
C ASP A 535 -33.57 -17.69 -13.22
N LEU A 536 -33.38 -17.32 -14.49
CA LEU A 536 -34.36 -17.40 -15.56
C LEU A 536 -34.25 -18.79 -16.16
N GLU A 537 -34.60 -19.84 -15.40
CA GLU A 537 -34.98 -21.16 -15.93
C GLU A 537 -35.33 -22.13 -14.79
N SER A 538 -36.60 -22.11 -14.38
CA SER A 538 -37.24 -23.20 -13.62
C SER A 538 -37.62 -24.40 -14.51
N THR A 539 -36.88 -24.67 -15.59
CA THR A 539 -37.23 -25.74 -16.54
C THR A 539 -36.03 -26.58 -17.00
N ALA A 540 -35.28 -27.14 -16.05
CA ALA A 540 -34.67 -28.47 -16.18
C ALA A 540 -34.11 -28.89 -14.83
N GLY A 541 -34.52 -30.05 -14.32
CA GLY A 541 -34.24 -30.48 -12.97
C GLY A 541 -32.75 -30.62 -12.66
N SER A 542 -32.26 -29.81 -11.72
CA SER A 542 -31.29 -30.27 -10.72
C SER A 542 -31.38 -29.40 -9.45
N ILE A 543 -31.69 -30.09 -8.35
CA ILE A 543 -31.44 -29.75 -6.95
C ILE A 543 -31.95 -28.37 -6.48
N GLN A 544 -33.25 -28.34 -6.18
CA GLN A 544 -33.85 -27.37 -5.27
C GLN A 544 -33.16 -27.45 -3.89
N SER A 545 -32.42 -26.42 -3.50
CA SER A 545 -32.14 -26.17 -2.08
C SER A 545 -33.40 -25.60 -1.44
N THR A 546 -34.22 -26.50 -0.90
CA THR A 546 -35.46 -26.19 -0.20
C THR A 546 -35.17 -25.51 1.14
N ALA A 547 -35.18 -24.18 1.13
CA ALA A 547 -35.31 -23.38 2.34
C ALA A 547 -36.76 -23.45 2.88
N LYS A 548 -37.20 -24.62 3.34
CA LYS A 548 -38.40 -24.76 4.17
C LYS A 548 -38.25 -25.92 5.16
N GLY A 549 -38.17 -25.55 6.44
CA GLY A 549 -38.65 -26.35 7.58
C GLY A 549 -38.03 -27.73 7.78
N GLY A 550 -36.89 -27.79 8.49
CA GLY A 550 -36.35 -29.05 9.00
C GLY A 550 -34.99 -28.86 9.65
N LYS A 551 -34.97 -28.58 10.96
CA LYS A 551 -33.76 -28.51 11.79
C LYS A 551 -33.08 -29.88 11.83
N THR A 552 -32.02 -30.07 11.06
CA THR A 552 -30.95 -31.05 11.34
C THR A 552 -29.62 -30.39 11.01
N PHE A 553 -28.61 -30.65 11.85
CA PHE A 553 -27.31 -29.96 11.92
C PHE A 553 -26.39 -30.10 10.68
N SER A 554 -26.90 -30.54 9.53
CA SER A 554 -26.09 -30.82 8.34
C SER A 554 -26.03 -29.62 7.38
N ARG A 555 -25.44 -28.50 7.83
CA ARG A 555 -25.10 -27.37 6.95
C ARG A 555 -23.64 -27.53 6.51
N GLN A 556 -23.38 -27.47 5.21
CA GLN A 556 -21.99 -27.42 4.68
C GLN A 556 -21.26 -26.24 5.32
N ILE A 557 -20.06 -26.49 5.85
CA ILE A 557 -19.28 -25.47 6.56
C ILE A 557 -18.33 -24.83 5.55
N THR A 558 -18.51 -23.53 5.33
CA THR A 558 -17.68 -22.74 4.42
C THR A 558 -16.31 -22.47 5.03
N LEU A 559 -16.27 -21.90 6.24
CA LEU A 559 -15.05 -21.51 6.96
C LEU A 559 -15.21 -21.77 8.45
N VAL A 560 -14.20 -22.39 9.09
CA VAL A 560 -14.32 -22.84 10.49
C VAL A 560 -14.43 -21.66 11.46
N GLN A 561 -13.58 -20.64 11.29
CA GLN A 561 -13.62 -19.46 12.16
C GLN A 561 -14.93 -18.66 12.03
N GLU A 562 -15.47 -18.57 10.81
CA GLU A 562 -16.75 -17.92 10.58
C GLU A 562 -17.89 -18.70 11.23
N GLU A 563 -17.85 -20.03 11.18
CA GLU A 563 -18.88 -20.86 11.81
C GLU A 563 -18.87 -20.78 13.34
N ILE A 564 -17.69 -20.67 13.97
CA ILE A 564 -17.57 -20.40 15.41
C ILE A 564 -18.23 -19.06 15.75
N ARG A 565 -17.88 -17.99 15.01
CA ARG A 565 -18.48 -16.65 15.21
C ARG A 565 -19.99 -16.66 14.94
N SER A 566 -20.44 -17.37 13.90
CA SER A 566 -21.85 -17.50 13.54
C SER A 566 -22.64 -18.21 14.64
N SER A 567 -22.06 -19.28 15.20
CA SER A 567 -22.66 -20.07 16.28
C SER A 567 -22.77 -19.27 17.57
N LEU A 568 -21.73 -18.53 17.95
CA LEU A 568 -21.77 -17.64 19.13
C LEU A 568 -22.77 -16.50 18.95
N ARG A 569 -22.82 -15.86 17.78
CA ARG A 569 -23.82 -14.81 17.47
C ARG A 569 -25.24 -15.34 17.53
N LYS A 570 -25.49 -16.54 16.98
CA LYS A 570 -26.79 -17.22 17.07
C LYS A 570 -27.14 -17.50 18.54
N ALA A 571 -26.18 -18.01 19.33
CA ALA A 571 -26.40 -18.27 20.75
C ALA A 571 -26.78 -17.01 21.54
N SER A 572 -26.04 -15.90 21.37
CA SER A 572 -26.39 -14.63 22.03
C SER A 572 -27.75 -14.08 21.57
N LYS A 573 -28.10 -14.23 20.28
CA LYS A 573 -29.42 -13.82 19.78
C LYS A 573 -30.54 -14.67 20.39
N LEU A 574 -30.33 -15.98 20.47
CA LEU A 574 -31.29 -16.93 21.07
C LEU A 574 -31.49 -16.67 22.57
N GLN A 575 -30.41 -16.29 23.26
CA GLN A 575 -30.45 -15.85 24.65
C GLN A 575 -31.26 -14.56 24.82
N SER A 576 -31.06 -13.57 23.95
CA SER A 576 -31.85 -12.32 24.00
C SER A 576 -33.34 -12.52 23.71
N SER A 577 -33.71 -13.60 23.00
CA SER A 577 -35.11 -13.98 22.76
C SER A 577 -35.69 -14.94 23.82
N SER A 578 -35.00 -15.12 24.96
CA SER A 578 -35.41 -16.00 26.07
C SER A 578 -35.73 -17.44 25.64
N THR A 579 -34.99 -17.99 24.67
CA THR A 579 -35.20 -19.38 24.26
C THR A 579 -34.66 -20.36 25.32
N PRO A 580 -35.24 -21.57 25.44
CA PRO A 580 -34.77 -22.56 26.42
C PRO A 580 -33.31 -22.97 26.22
N ALA A 581 -32.58 -23.17 27.32
CA ALA A 581 -31.16 -23.49 27.33
C ALA A 581 -30.76 -24.71 26.49
N HIS A 582 -31.60 -25.75 26.42
CA HIS A 582 -31.32 -26.96 25.62
C HIS A 582 -31.19 -26.71 24.10
N ILE A 583 -31.71 -25.59 23.60
CA ILE A 583 -31.56 -25.17 22.19
C ILE A 583 -30.27 -24.35 22.00
N ILE A 584 -29.84 -23.62 23.03
CA ILE A 584 -28.68 -22.73 22.99
C ILE A 584 -27.37 -23.52 23.18
N LEU A 585 -27.36 -24.45 24.15
CA LEU A 585 -26.17 -25.19 24.57
C LEU A 585 -25.44 -25.92 23.43
N PRO A 586 -26.10 -26.61 22.47
CA PRO A 586 -25.40 -27.25 21.36
C PRO A 586 -24.56 -26.29 20.51
N HIS A 587 -25.05 -25.06 20.31
CA HIS A 587 -24.31 -24.03 19.55
C HIS A 587 -23.09 -23.53 20.32
N VAL A 588 -23.23 -23.35 21.64
CA VAL A 588 -22.13 -22.89 22.50
C VAL A 588 -21.08 -23.97 22.68
N PHE A 589 -21.48 -25.21 22.98
CA PHE A 589 -20.53 -26.33 23.15
C PHE A 589 -19.74 -26.62 21.89
N SER A 590 -20.40 -26.60 20.72
CA SER A 590 -19.70 -26.72 19.43
C SER A 590 -18.67 -25.61 19.25
N ALA A 591 -19.04 -24.35 19.52
CA ALA A 591 -18.12 -23.22 19.41
C ALA A 591 -16.95 -23.29 20.41
N VAL A 592 -17.20 -23.67 21.65
CA VAL A 592 -16.17 -23.82 22.71
C VAL A 592 -15.23 -24.97 22.38
N GLN A 593 -15.76 -26.12 21.96
CA GLN A 593 -14.94 -27.27 21.57
C GLN A 593 -14.03 -26.90 20.38
N LEU A 594 -14.59 -26.38 19.29
CA LEU A 594 -13.82 -26.02 18.10
C LEU A 594 -12.79 -24.93 18.38
N SER A 595 -13.15 -23.90 19.16
CA SER A 595 -12.19 -22.84 19.53
C SER A 595 -11.05 -23.36 20.41
N SER A 596 -11.31 -24.33 21.30
CA SER A 596 -10.26 -24.99 22.10
C SER A 596 -9.32 -25.82 21.24
N GLU A 597 -9.86 -26.62 20.31
CA GLU A 597 -9.08 -27.50 19.43
C GLU A 597 -8.21 -26.71 18.45
N LEU A 598 -8.67 -25.53 18.01
CA LEU A 598 -7.91 -24.63 17.13
C LEU A 598 -6.95 -23.70 17.87
N ALA A 599 -6.97 -23.69 19.21
CA ALA A 599 -6.26 -22.71 20.06
C ALA A 599 -6.66 -21.25 19.78
N LEU A 600 -7.93 -20.98 19.47
CA LEU A 600 -8.50 -19.63 19.33
C LEU A 600 -8.93 -19.09 20.70
N TRP A 601 -7.95 -18.74 21.54
CA TRP A 601 -8.18 -18.44 22.97
C TRP A 601 -9.16 -17.30 23.23
N GLY A 602 -9.17 -16.24 22.40
CA GLY A 602 -10.13 -15.13 22.56
C GLY A 602 -11.58 -15.60 22.39
N MET A 603 -11.86 -16.37 21.33
CA MET A 603 -13.19 -16.93 21.06
C MET A 603 -13.58 -18.01 22.08
N TYR A 604 -12.60 -18.80 22.55
CA TYR A 604 -12.81 -19.78 23.60
C TYR A 604 -13.26 -19.13 24.91
N ARG A 605 -12.54 -18.10 25.39
CA ARG A 605 -12.88 -17.38 26.62
C ARG A 605 -14.26 -16.73 26.54
N PHE A 606 -14.55 -16.04 25.42
CA PHE A 606 -15.88 -15.49 25.18
C PHE A 606 -16.97 -16.59 25.16
N GLY A 607 -16.69 -17.72 24.50
CA GLY A 607 -17.60 -18.87 24.47
C GLY A 607 -17.88 -19.48 25.85
N VAL A 608 -16.86 -19.58 26.72
CA VAL A 608 -17.02 -20.05 28.10
C VAL A 608 -17.86 -19.09 28.92
N VAL A 609 -17.68 -17.77 28.77
CA VAL A 609 -18.53 -16.78 29.45
C VAL A 609 -19.99 -16.91 28.99
N VAL A 610 -20.23 -16.99 27.67
CA VAL A 610 -21.60 -17.20 27.13
C VAL A 610 -22.19 -18.53 27.60
N MET A 611 -21.38 -19.60 27.70
CA MET A 611 -21.80 -20.88 28.26
C MET A 611 -22.26 -20.72 29.71
N CYS A 612 -21.50 -20.02 30.53
CA CYS A 612 -21.81 -19.81 31.93
C CYS A 612 -23.07 -18.96 32.13
N GLU A 613 -23.31 -17.95 31.30
CA GLU A 613 -24.56 -17.18 31.32
C GLU A 613 -25.78 -18.06 30.99
N VAL A 614 -25.65 -19.00 30.03
CA VAL A 614 -26.72 -19.95 29.69
C VAL A 614 -26.93 -20.97 30.80
N LEU A 615 -25.86 -21.37 31.51
CA LEU A 615 -25.99 -22.27 32.68
C LEU A 615 -26.70 -21.59 33.85
N LEU A 616 -26.43 -20.30 34.09
CA LEU A 616 -27.15 -19.53 35.13
C LEU A 616 -28.62 -19.30 34.80
N SER A 617 -29.01 -19.26 33.53
CA SER A 617 -30.43 -19.12 33.17
C SER A 617 -31.23 -20.42 33.35
N MET A 618 -30.59 -21.55 33.70
CA MET A 618 -31.26 -22.81 33.99
C MET A 618 -31.75 -22.83 35.45
N GLU A 619 -32.93 -22.25 35.68
CA GLU A 619 -33.58 -22.25 37.00
C GLU A 619 -33.75 -23.68 37.57
N GLY A 620 -33.43 -23.86 38.85
CA GLY A 620 -33.72 -25.08 39.62
C GLY A 620 -32.70 -26.23 39.50
N MET A 621 -31.60 -26.06 38.79
CA MET A 621 -30.55 -27.11 38.65
C MET A 621 -29.29 -26.88 39.51
N GLY A 622 -29.21 -25.79 40.29
CA GLY A 622 -28.07 -25.52 41.19
C GLY A 622 -26.72 -25.37 40.47
N MET A 623 -26.72 -24.77 39.27
CA MET A 623 -25.54 -24.70 38.39
C MET A 623 -24.52 -23.62 38.79
N ALA A 624 -24.84 -22.76 39.77
CA ALA A 624 -23.99 -21.67 40.22
C ALA A 624 -22.58 -22.12 40.66
N SER A 625 -22.48 -23.24 41.39
CA SER A 625 -21.18 -23.81 41.83
C SER A 625 -20.29 -24.24 40.64
N LYS A 626 -20.90 -24.75 39.58
CA LYS A 626 -20.20 -25.13 38.35
C LYS A 626 -19.73 -23.88 37.59
N VAL A 627 -20.58 -22.88 37.48
CA VAL A 627 -20.25 -21.61 36.81
C VAL A 627 -19.03 -20.94 37.44
N ILE A 628 -18.99 -20.85 38.77
CA ILE A 628 -17.83 -20.29 39.49
C ILE A 628 -16.56 -21.04 39.12
N ARG A 629 -16.59 -22.38 39.19
CA ARG A 629 -15.42 -23.23 38.85
C ARG A 629 -14.94 -23.06 37.40
N GLU A 630 -15.85 -22.96 36.44
CA GLU A 630 -15.48 -22.82 35.02
C GLU A 630 -14.90 -21.43 34.72
N ILE A 631 -15.45 -20.36 35.30
CA ILE A 631 -14.93 -19.01 35.08
C ILE A 631 -13.61 -18.80 35.84
N GLU A 632 -13.49 -19.25 37.09
CA GLU A 632 -12.25 -19.12 37.88
C GLU A 632 -11.05 -19.79 37.20
N GLN A 633 -11.26 -20.91 36.50
CA GLN A 633 -10.21 -21.57 35.70
C GLN A 633 -9.62 -20.69 34.60
N ILE A 634 -10.42 -19.79 34.02
CA ILE A 634 -10.01 -18.92 32.91
C ILE A 634 -9.82 -17.46 33.33
N TRP A 635 -10.11 -17.10 34.58
CA TRP A 635 -10.26 -15.72 35.02
C TRP A 635 -8.98 -14.89 34.85
N ASP A 636 -7.83 -15.44 35.25
CA ASP A 636 -6.54 -14.78 35.08
C ASP A 636 -6.24 -14.49 33.60
N GLN A 637 -6.64 -15.41 32.72
CA GLN A 637 -6.45 -15.25 31.29
C GLN A 637 -7.42 -14.25 30.65
N VAL A 638 -8.63 -14.13 31.22
CA VAL A 638 -9.62 -13.12 30.81
C VAL A 638 -9.11 -11.73 31.19
N LEU A 639 -8.62 -11.56 32.42
CA LEU A 639 -8.03 -10.30 32.88
C LEU A 639 -6.81 -9.88 32.05
N GLY A 640 -5.95 -10.83 31.67
CA GLY A 640 -4.78 -10.55 30.83
C GLY A 640 -5.06 -10.33 29.34
N SER A 641 -6.32 -10.51 28.87
CA SER A 641 -6.68 -10.39 27.46
C SER A 641 -7.17 -9.00 27.03
N ASP A 642 -7.29 -8.07 27.98
CA ASP A 642 -7.77 -6.69 27.82
C ASP A 642 -9.17 -6.50 27.15
N ASP A 643 -9.85 -7.57 26.73
CA ASP A 643 -11.20 -7.51 26.16
C ASP A 643 -12.23 -7.14 27.24
N GLN A 644 -12.66 -5.87 27.22
CA GLN A 644 -13.55 -5.32 28.24
C GLN A 644 -14.94 -5.97 28.22
N GLU A 645 -15.39 -6.49 27.07
CA GLU A 645 -16.69 -7.15 26.96
C GLU A 645 -16.67 -8.51 27.69
N VAL A 646 -15.62 -9.29 27.48
CA VAL A 646 -15.43 -10.59 28.16
C VAL A 646 -15.25 -10.38 29.66
N ILE A 647 -14.47 -9.38 30.08
CA ILE A 647 -14.24 -9.06 31.49
C ILE A 647 -15.55 -8.62 32.16
N ALA A 648 -16.32 -7.71 31.56
CA ALA A 648 -17.58 -7.23 32.11
C ALA A 648 -18.60 -8.37 32.27
N ARG A 649 -18.82 -9.16 31.22
CA ARG A 649 -19.77 -10.27 31.22
C ARG A 649 -19.32 -11.40 32.16
N GLY A 650 -18.03 -11.73 32.18
CA GLY A 650 -17.45 -12.72 33.08
C GLY A 650 -17.57 -12.32 34.55
N ALA A 651 -17.24 -11.07 34.89
CA ALA A 651 -17.38 -10.53 36.24
C ALA A 651 -18.85 -10.53 36.70
N LEU A 652 -19.77 -10.15 35.81
CA LEU A 652 -21.21 -10.18 36.10
C LEU A 652 -21.72 -11.61 36.35
N CYS A 653 -21.26 -12.57 35.53
CA CYS A 653 -21.62 -13.98 35.67
C CYS A 653 -21.10 -14.57 37.00
N LEU A 654 -19.84 -14.29 37.36
CA LEU A 654 -19.29 -14.66 38.67
C LEU A 654 -20.07 -14.02 39.83
N GLY A 655 -20.40 -12.73 39.71
CA GLY A 655 -21.18 -11.99 40.70
C GLY A 655 -22.55 -12.62 40.93
N LYS A 656 -23.28 -12.94 39.85
CA LYS A 656 -24.60 -13.60 39.92
C LYS A 656 -24.51 -14.99 40.54
N ALA A 657 -23.54 -15.80 40.13
CA ALA A 657 -23.36 -17.16 40.65
C ALA A 657 -23.03 -17.17 42.16
N LYS A 658 -22.14 -16.26 42.60
CA LYS A 658 -21.82 -16.11 44.03
C LYS A 658 -22.98 -15.54 44.83
N LEU A 659 -23.78 -14.65 44.25
CA LEU A 659 -25.00 -14.13 44.87
C LEU A 659 -26.05 -15.24 45.08
N GLU A 660 -26.30 -16.09 44.08
CA GLU A 660 -27.22 -17.23 44.20
C GLU A 660 -26.79 -18.17 45.33
N LEU A 661 -25.51 -18.53 45.39
CA LEU A 661 -24.98 -19.36 46.48
C LEU A 661 -25.03 -18.67 47.85
N ALA A 662 -24.80 -17.36 47.90
CA ALA A 662 -24.88 -16.60 49.15
C ALA A 662 -26.32 -16.56 49.69
N LEU A 663 -27.32 -16.50 48.81
CA LEU A 663 -28.74 -16.54 49.16
C LEU A 663 -29.15 -17.95 49.63
N ASP A 664 -28.63 -19.01 49.00
CA ASP A 664 -28.93 -20.40 49.38
C ASP A 664 -28.26 -20.83 50.70
N ALA A 665 -27.05 -20.31 50.98
CA ALA A 665 -26.23 -20.74 52.12
C ALA A 665 -26.08 -19.71 53.25
N GLU A 666 -26.71 -18.53 53.13
CA GLU A 666 -26.62 -17.39 54.08
C GLU A 666 -25.17 -16.96 54.42
N LEU A 667 -24.23 -17.11 53.48
CA LEU A 667 -22.81 -16.82 53.68
C LEU A 667 -22.48 -15.35 53.36
N ALA A 668 -22.25 -14.54 54.39
CA ALA A 668 -21.94 -13.12 54.27
C ALA A 668 -20.64 -12.81 53.49
N ASP A 669 -19.67 -13.73 53.48
CA ASP A 669 -18.39 -13.53 52.77
C ASP A 669 -18.53 -13.67 51.25
N LEU A 670 -19.34 -14.64 50.80
CA LEU A 670 -19.66 -14.81 49.37
C LEU A 670 -20.43 -13.60 48.82
N LEU A 671 -21.28 -12.99 49.65
CA LEU A 671 -22.02 -11.80 49.28
C LEU A 671 -21.10 -10.59 49.08
N LYS A 672 -20.04 -10.43 49.90
CA LYS A 672 -19.02 -9.39 49.68
C LYS A 672 -18.23 -9.61 48.40
N GLU A 673 -17.83 -10.85 48.12
CA GLU A 673 -17.13 -11.18 46.88
C GLU A 673 -18.02 -10.94 45.65
N ALA A 674 -19.30 -11.31 45.72
CA ALA A 674 -20.27 -11.03 44.67
C ALA A 674 -20.37 -9.52 44.39
N THR A 675 -20.49 -8.70 45.43
CA THR A 675 -20.51 -7.24 45.31
C THR A 675 -19.24 -6.70 44.63
N ASN A 676 -18.06 -7.22 44.97
CA ASN A 676 -16.81 -6.79 44.35
C ASN A 676 -16.76 -7.13 42.85
N HIS A 677 -17.17 -8.35 42.47
CA HIS A 677 -17.22 -8.74 41.06
C HIS A 677 -18.27 -7.94 40.28
N ILE A 678 -19.44 -7.64 40.85
CA ILE A 678 -20.45 -6.80 40.17
C ILE A 678 -19.97 -5.35 40.04
N LYS A 679 -19.27 -4.80 41.05
CA LYS A 679 -18.60 -3.48 40.94
C LYS A 679 -17.54 -3.48 39.83
N GLN A 680 -16.76 -4.55 39.71
CA GLN A 680 -15.80 -4.70 38.62
C GLN A 680 -16.49 -4.75 37.25
N SER A 681 -17.61 -5.49 37.13
CA SER A 681 -18.46 -5.49 35.94
C SER A 681 -18.94 -4.08 35.60
N LEU A 682 -19.42 -3.32 36.59
CA LEU A 682 -19.89 -1.94 36.37
C LEU A 682 -18.78 -1.01 35.85
N ILE A 683 -17.56 -1.12 36.37
CA ILE A 683 -16.41 -0.33 35.89
C ILE A 683 -16.08 -0.67 34.44
N CYS A 684 -16.08 -1.96 34.08
CA CYS A 684 -15.83 -2.37 32.70
C CYS A 684 -17.00 -2.03 31.76
N ALA A 685 -18.25 -2.14 32.22
CA ALA A 685 -19.44 -1.82 31.45
C ALA A 685 -19.56 -0.31 31.16
N THR A 686 -19.17 0.55 32.11
CA THR A 686 -19.12 2.01 31.89
C THR A 686 -18.04 2.37 30.87
N LYS A 687 -16.86 1.77 30.94
CA LYS A 687 -15.81 1.91 29.90
C LYS A 687 -16.28 1.44 28.53
N LEU A 688 -16.96 0.31 28.47
CA LEU A 688 -17.51 -0.28 27.23
C LEU A 688 -18.66 0.53 26.63
N GLU A 689 -19.18 1.50 27.40
CA GLU A 689 -20.37 2.27 27.10
C GLU A 689 -21.61 1.36 26.89
N SER A 690 -21.70 0.25 27.63
CA SER A 690 -22.78 -0.74 27.48
C SER A 690 -23.99 -0.43 28.35
N ARG A 691 -25.09 -0.02 27.74
CA ARG A 691 -26.31 0.37 28.46
C ARG A 691 -26.93 -0.80 29.21
N SER A 692 -27.10 -1.95 28.55
CA SER A 692 -27.70 -3.16 29.13
C SER A 692 -26.92 -3.68 30.34
N LEU A 693 -25.59 -3.76 30.25
CA LEU A 693 -24.74 -4.25 31.35
C LEU A 693 -24.68 -3.28 32.53
N VAL A 694 -24.69 -1.96 32.28
CA VAL A 694 -24.76 -0.94 33.35
C VAL A 694 -26.09 -1.04 34.08
N MET A 695 -27.22 -1.14 33.36
CA MET A 695 -28.53 -1.32 33.98
C MET A 695 -28.58 -2.59 34.82
N GLU A 696 -28.05 -3.71 34.32
CA GLU A 696 -28.05 -4.96 35.07
C GLU A 696 -27.12 -4.95 36.29
N SER A 697 -25.96 -4.31 36.20
CA SER A 697 -25.02 -4.23 37.32
C SER A 697 -25.55 -3.30 38.43
N THR A 698 -26.15 -2.17 38.07
CA THR A 698 -26.74 -1.22 39.03
C THR A 698 -27.98 -1.77 39.73
N THR A 699 -28.84 -2.51 39.01
CA THR A 699 -29.99 -3.20 39.63
C THR A 699 -29.52 -4.25 40.64
N LEU A 700 -28.56 -5.11 40.30
CA LEU A 700 -28.05 -6.10 41.25
C LEU A 700 -27.37 -5.44 42.47
N LEU A 701 -26.58 -4.39 42.29
CA LEU A 701 -25.94 -3.68 43.41
C LEU A 701 -26.95 -3.01 44.33
N SER A 702 -27.98 -2.35 43.79
CA SER A 702 -29.06 -1.74 44.59
C SER A 702 -29.86 -2.80 45.37
N LEU A 703 -30.15 -3.96 44.75
CA LEU A 703 -30.81 -5.08 45.41
C LEU A 703 -29.95 -5.64 46.54
N ILE A 704 -28.65 -5.87 46.31
CA ILE A 704 -27.72 -6.34 47.36
C ILE A 704 -27.64 -5.34 48.51
N SER A 705 -27.57 -4.04 48.21
CA SER A 705 -27.51 -2.97 49.23
C SER A 705 -28.82 -2.91 50.04
N SER A 706 -29.96 -3.29 49.45
CA SER A 706 -31.22 -3.42 50.19
C SER A 706 -31.27 -4.63 51.12
N LEU A 707 -30.51 -5.68 50.82
CA LEU A 707 -30.38 -6.88 51.66
C LEU A 707 -29.41 -6.68 52.82
N GLN A 708 -28.42 -5.78 52.67
CA GLN A 708 -27.48 -5.41 53.72
C GLN A 708 -28.07 -4.28 54.59
N GLU A 709 -28.54 -4.57 55.79
CA GLU A 709 -29.09 -3.57 56.70
C GLU A 709 -28.06 -2.44 56.98
N GLY A 710 -28.32 -1.22 56.49
CA GLY A 710 -27.54 -0.01 56.79
C GLY A 710 -26.93 0.75 55.62
N ASP A 711 -26.96 0.24 54.38
CA ASP A 711 -26.28 0.84 53.22
C ASP A 711 -27.25 1.60 52.28
N GLY A 712 -28.09 2.47 52.85
CA GLY A 712 -29.12 3.21 52.11
C GLY A 712 -28.57 4.23 51.10
N GLU A 713 -27.42 4.82 51.39
CA GLU A 713 -26.77 5.83 50.54
C GLU A 713 -26.24 5.22 49.23
N THR A 714 -25.59 4.05 49.31
CA THR A 714 -25.10 3.34 48.11
C THR A 714 -26.26 2.81 47.27
N ARG A 715 -27.37 2.39 47.90
CA ARG A 715 -28.59 2.00 47.19
C ARG A 715 -29.14 3.14 46.37
N ASP A 716 -29.28 4.33 46.97
CA ASP A 716 -29.85 5.50 46.31
C ASP A 716 -28.93 6.00 45.18
N GLU A 717 -27.61 6.00 45.40
CA GLU A 717 -26.62 6.31 44.35
C GLU A 717 -26.72 5.34 43.15
N MET A 718 -26.83 4.04 43.40
CA MET A 718 -26.94 3.06 42.31
C MET A 718 -28.30 3.15 41.60
N ALA A 719 -29.38 3.50 42.31
CA ALA A 719 -30.69 3.74 41.71
C ALA A 719 -30.69 4.99 40.82
N GLU A 720 -30.01 6.07 41.24
CA GLU A 720 -29.80 7.26 40.40
C GLU A 720 -29.03 6.92 39.12
N ARG A 721 -27.92 6.18 39.23
CA ARG A 721 -27.16 5.71 38.05
C ARG A 721 -27.99 4.84 37.12
N TYR A 722 -28.81 3.93 37.66
CA TYR A 722 -29.76 3.17 36.85
C TYR A 722 -30.73 4.07 36.08
N VAL A 723 -31.27 5.11 36.72
CA VAL A 723 -32.15 6.09 36.06
C VAL A 723 -31.40 6.85 34.97
N MET A 724 -30.17 7.29 35.23
CA MET A 724 -29.33 7.98 34.24
C MET A 724 -29.03 7.08 33.03
N ALA A 725 -28.65 5.82 33.25
CA ALA A 725 -28.42 4.84 32.19
C ALA A 725 -29.71 4.51 31.40
N LYS A 726 -30.86 4.47 32.10
CA LYS A 726 -32.16 4.27 31.47
C LYS A 726 -32.61 5.48 30.65
N MET A 727 -32.32 6.70 31.07
CA MET A 727 -32.61 7.92 30.31
C MET A 727 -31.59 8.17 29.18
N GLY A 728 -30.43 7.50 29.24
CA GLY A 728 -29.34 7.66 28.27
C GLY A 728 -28.50 8.92 28.51
N GLU A 729 -28.51 9.43 29.75
CA GLU A 729 -27.83 10.66 30.18
C GLU A 729 -26.40 10.41 30.70
N GLU A 730 -25.99 9.14 30.87
CA GLU A 730 -24.61 8.78 31.19
C GLU A 730 -23.70 8.96 29.94
N GLY A 731 -23.34 10.20 29.63
CA GLY A 731 -22.33 10.54 28.62
C GLY A 731 -22.75 11.58 27.59
N LEU A 732 -22.10 11.55 26.41
CA LEU A 732 -22.49 12.38 25.26
C LEU A 732 -23.96 12.14 24.92
N SER A 733 -24.75 13.21 24.80
CA SER A 733 -26.15 13.14 24.35
C SER A 733 -26.26 12.23 23.12
N SER A 734 -27.34 11.45 23.02
CA SER A 734 -27.64 10.58 21.87
C SER A 734 -27.43 11.31 20.54
N GLN A 735 -27.74 12.61 20.53
CA GLN A 735 -27.57 13.49 19.39
C GLN A 735 -26.10 13.76 19.03
N ALA A 736 -25.23 14.00 20.02
CA ALA A 736 -23.80 14.22 19.78
C ALA A 736 -23.10 12.96 19.25
N ARG A 737 -23.55 11.77 19.68
CA ARG A 737 -23.06 10.47 19.18
C ARG A 737 -23.52 10.21 17.75
N PHE A 738 -24.79 10.51 17.45
CA PHE A 738 -25.30 10.46 16.09
C PHE A 738 -24.53 11.41 15.15
N ASP A 739 -24.19 12.61 15.62
CA ASP A 739 -23.37 13.56 14.86
C ASP A 739 -21.95 13.06 14.61
N LEU A 740 -21.33 12.36 15.57
CA LEU A 740 -20.02 11.72 15.38
C LEU A 740 -20.09 10.63 14.29
N ALA A 741 -21.08 9.74 14.37
CA ALA A 741 -21.28 8.68 13.38
C ALA A 741 -21.53 9.27 11.98
N ARG A 742 -22.29 10.37 11.90
CA ARG A 742 -22.52 11.11 10.66
C ARG A 742 -21.23 11.70 10.09
N LYS A 743 -20.41 12.37 10.91
CA LYS A 743 -19.12 12.93 10.46
C LYS A 743 -18.18 11.84 9.95
N ALA A 744 -18.06 10.73 10.67
CA ALA A 744 -17.27 9.59 10.23
C ALA A 744 -17.78 9.03 8.90
N ALA A 745 -19.10 8.91 8.73
CA ALA A 745 -19.71 8.49 7.47
C ALA A 745 -19.45 9.46 6.30
N GLU A 746 -19.47 10.76 6.56
CA GLU A 746 -19.11 11.78 5.56
C GLU A 746 -17.65 11.66 5.14
N ILE A 747 -16.73 11.37 6.06
CA ILE A 747 -15.32 11.11 5.74
C ILE A 747 -15.18 9.87 4.86
N VAL A 748 -15.85 8.77 5.19
CA VAL A 748 -15.83 7.54 4.34
C VAL A 748 -16.29 7.84 2.92
N LYS A 749 -17.33 8.68 2.75
CA LYS A 749 -17.79 9.12 1.42
C LYS A 749 -16.74 9.96 0.69
N ILE A 750 -16.14 10.94 1.37
CA ILE A 750 -15.11 11.80 0.78
C ILE A 750 -13.90 10.98 0.33
N VAL A 751 -13.44 10.05 1.16
CA VAL A 751 -12.33 9.14 0.81
C VAL A 751 -12.73 8.27 -0.38
N GLY A 752 -13.94 7.71 -0.41
CA GLY A 752 -14.43 6.92 -1.53
C GLY A 752 -14.44 7.70 -2.86
N VAL A 753 -14.86 8.97 -2.85
CA VAL A 753 -14.81 9.84 -4.03
C VAL A 753 -13.37 10.08 -4.47
N ARG A 754 -12.46 10.38 -3.53
CA ARG A 754 -11.04 10.61 -3.83
C ARG A 754 -10.34 9.37 -4.41
N VAL A 755 -10.65 8.19 -3.89
CA VAL A 755 -10.15 6.92 -4.41
C VAL A 755 -10.66 6.69 -5.84
N ALA A 756 -11.95 6.93 -6.10
CA ALA A 756 -12.53 6.80 -7.44
C ALA A 756 -11.94 7.80 -8.46
N GLU A 757 -11.55 8.99 -8.01
CA GLU A 757 -10.87 10.00 -8.85
C GLU A 757 -9.36 9.72 -9.05
N GLY A 758 -8.80 8.75 -8.32
CA GLY A 758 -7.39 8.35 -8.38
C GLY A 758 -6.45 9.23 -7.55
N TRP A 759 -6.89 9.72 -6.39
CA TRP A 759 -6.11 10.59 -5.47
C TRP A 759 -5.46 11.80 -6.14
N LYS A 760 -6.18 12.43 -7.09
CA LYS A 760 -5.75 13.66 -7.75
C LYS A 760 -5.84 14.90 -6.86
#